data_AF-A0A5A7NWR1-F1
#
_entry.id   AF-A0A5A7NWR1-F1
#
_cell.length_a   1.000
_cell.length_b   1.000
_cell.length_c   1.000
_cell.angle_alpha   90.00
_cell.angle_beta   90.00
_cell.angle_gamma   90.00
#
_symmetry.space_group_name_H-M   'P 1'
#
loop_
_entity.id
_entity.type
_entity.pdbx_description
1 polymer ?
#
loop_
_entity_poly.entity_id
_entity_poly.type
_entity_poly.pdbx_seq_one_letter_code
_entity_poly.pdbx_strand_id
1 'polypeptide(L)'
;MFVILRGRQLRLPPGVSILAASQFWASANAVISRPFTTRRPPPGVRENDSEKSFTLSYLVSSCGLAPEVAVRASSKLQLKSPEKPDAVLNLLREYGFTAADISVMVTRWPSVLCACPEKTLLPKLEFFTSIGVPLPILASKLSRNPNVLWYSLKNSIIPSHDFLKNLLGSNELVVQVFKRFPLIFGWCLAGDFSSNLSILAARGVPSSSLVSLVTRQPRVLTASPEKLSSQVDRAIEMGILVSKDAFLKAIQVLVGYEESTLKRKMEVYRQCGWSESDIRTAFLSQPLCMALSEKKILKSMAFLVNKFGCAPGDVARCPLLLGYSVEKRMKPRWAVAMVLSEKGMKNATVKSLLTVSEKTFLKTYVEKYKKDIPQLYDIYRDISRNAIPLPPKSPKKTIYTDTHLQILVCSSALSPLNSKSNFKSMFAILRGRRLRLPPELSILAARQFRASENVVFSRPFTTGRPPPGVRENDSEKSFTLSYLVSSCGLASDAAVRVSSKLQLKSPEKPDAVLNLLRLYGFTAADISVMVTRWPNVLSACPDKTLLPKLEFFTSIGVPLPILAHKLSRTPSLLWHSLKSSIIPSYDFLKNLLGSDKGVVQVFKQAPQFFGWSRADDISSNFSFLLACGVPRPSLVSLLTYEPRMLLAPQEKLSSCVDRAIEIGFDVSSNAFLKAIRVLVGFEESTLKRKMEVYRMCGMSESDIRTAFLGHPLCMALSEKKIAESMGFLVDKVGWAPSDVARCSWILGYSLERRMKPRWAVAEVLSEKGLKNVAITSLLTMSEKIFLKTYVERYEKDVPELLDIYRALSPLNSKSNFKSMFAILRGRRLRLPPELSILAARQFRASENAGPFTTGRPPPGVRENDSEKSFTLSYLVSSCGLAPDAAVRVSSKLQLKSPEKADAVLNLLREYGFTAADISVMVTRWPKVLCACADKTLLPKIQFFASFGIPHPILASRLSRNPTIIRRSLKNSIIPLYNFLKNLLGSDKGVVKVFIQAPQFFSWSRADDISSNFSFLVACGVPRPSLVSLISYEPRILLVPQEKLSTCVDRAIEMGFDVSNYEFMKAIRVLVGFDESTFKRKIEVYRKCGWSESDIRTAFLSQPLCMALSEKKILENMGFLVDKLGCAPGDLARCPLLLGFSIEKRMKPRWAVAEVLSEKGLKNVAITSLLSMTEKLFLKTYIEKYKKDVPELLDIYRGTLFSESCSLCNSCNPLRLHILNTHLQTLVCSSAPQVR
;
A
#
# COMPACT_ATOMS: atom_id res chain seq x y z
N MET A 1 -0.17 20.09 24.78
CA MET A 1 -0.98 20.19 23.54
C MET A 1 -0.28 21.06 22.49
N PHE A 2 0.89 20.65 21.98
CA PHE A 2 1.60 21.33 20.86
C PHE A 2 2.69 20.43 20.25
N VAL A 3 2.31 19.19 19.89
CA VAL A 3 3.21 18.17 19.27
C VAL A 3 2.57 17.49 18.07
N ILE A 4 1.23 17.46 17.99
CA ILE A 4 0.50 17.02 16.78
C ILE A 4 0.39 18.21 15.83
N LEU A 5 1.37 18.40 14.94
CA LEU A 5 1.25 19.01 13.59
C LEU A 5 2.63 19.19 12.91
N ARG A 6 3.16 18.11 12.32
CA ARG A 6 3.95 18.14 11.07
C ARG A 6 3.51 16.91 10.27
N GLY A 7 2.90 17.11 9.10
CA GLY A 7 2.21 16.04 8.37
C GLY A 7 0.95 16.43 7.58
N ARG A 8 0.80 17.71 7.21
CA ARG A 8 -0.17 18.15 6.19
C ARG A 8 0.47 19.20 5.29
N GLN A 9 0.68 18.88 4.02
CA GLN A 9 0.76 19.93 2.99
C GLN A 9 -0.67 20.44 2.75
N LEU A 10 -0.93 21.70 3.05
CA LEU A 10 -2.02 22.42 2.41
C LEU A 10 -1.51 22.89 1.05
N ARG A 11 -1.92 22.21 -0.03
CA ARG A 11 -1.81 22.73 -1.39
C ARG A 11 -3.11 23.42 -1.75
N LEU A 12 -3.09 24.76 -1.83
CA LEU A 12 -4.03 25.50 -2.65
C LEU A 12 -3.52 25.51 -4.12
N PRO A 13 -4.41 25.67 -5.12
CA PRO A 13 -4.06 25.42 -6.52
C PRO A 13 -3.34 26.60 -7.19
N PRO A 14 -2.41 26.35 -8.13
CA PRO A 14 -1.88 27.38 -9.02
C PRO A 14 -2.83 27.61 -10.21
N GLY A 15 -3.02 28.86 -10.66
CA GLY A 15 -3.73 29.10 -11.94
C GLY A 15 -4.55 30.39 -12.14
N VAL A 16 -4.26 31.50 -11.45
CA VAL A 16 -4.71 32.85 -11.86
C VAL A 16 -3.52 33.80 -11.68
N SER A 17 -3.35 34.78 -12.56
CA SER A 17 -2.20 35.69 -12.52
C SER A 17 -2.58 37.12 -12.91
N ILE A 18 -2.14 38.07 -12.07
CA ILE A 18 -1.89 39.50 -12.35
C ILE A 18 -3.10 40.46 -12.46
N LEU A 19 -2.84 41.69 -11.97
CA LEU A 19 -3.60 42.96 -12.00
C LEU A 19 -4.74 43.21 -10.98
N ALA A 20 -4.78 44.47 -10.53
CA ALA A 20 -5.81 45.18 -9.76
C ALA A 20 -6.20 44.69 -8.34
N ALA A 21 -5.33 44.90 -7.35
CA ALA A 21 -5.70 45.12 -5.92
C ALA A 21 -4.54 45.69 -5.07
N SER A 22 -3.89 46.77 -5.51
CA SER A 22 -2.73 47.34 -4.83
C SER A 22 -3.10 48.38 -3.77
N GLN A 23 -3.39 47.95 -2.54
CA GLN A 23 -3.27 48.76 -1.33
C GLN A 23 -3.24 47.89 -0.06
N PHE A 24 -2.73 48.47 1.04
CA PHE A 24 -2.45 47.85 2.34
C PHE A 24 -1.28 46.84 2.43
N TRP A 25 -0.22 47.34 3.09
CA TRP A 25 0.96 46.65 3.66
C TRP A 25 2.21 46.48 2.78
N ALA A 26 2.99 47.57 2.71
CA ALA A 26 4.43 47.58 2.45
C ALA A 26 5.14 48.47 3.50
N SER A 27 6.43 48.21 3.76
CA SER A 27 7.27 48.86 4.79
C SER A 27 6.87 48.51 6.25
N ALA A 28 7.77 48.55 7.25
CA ALA A 28 9.15 49.07 7.24
C ALA A 28 10.17 48.15 7.95
N ASN A 29 11.45 48.41 7.66
CA ASN A 29 12.61 47.93 8.40
C ASN A 29 13.02 48.93 9.51
N ALA A 30 14.02 48.54 10.31
CA ALA A 30 14.89 49.36 11.17
C ALA A 30 14.55 49.53 12.69
N VAL A 31 15.38 48.84 13.49
CA VAL A 31 16.13 49.28 14.70
C VAL A 31 15.52 50.35 15.64
N ILE A 32 15.35 50.01 16.94
CA ILE A 32 15.88 50.74 18.13
C ILE A 32 15.65 49.92 19.42
N SER A 33 16.19 50.36 20.56
CA SER A 33 16.31 49.60 21.83
C SER A 33 15.50 50.18 22.99
N ARG A 34 15.00 49.30 23.91
CA ARG A 34 14.51 49.64 25.29
C ARG A 34 13.23 50.53 25.30
N PRO A 35 12.64 50.93 26.46
CA PRO A 35 12.92 50.63 27.88
C PRO A 35 11.70 50.05 28.65
N PHE A 36 11.56 50.41 29.94
CA PHE A 36 10.47 50.03 30.86
C PHE A 36 9.16 50.81 30.59
N THR A 37 8.04 50.21 31.05
CA THR A 37 6.78 50.84 31.51
C THR A 37 6.18 52.04 30.76
N THR A 38 4.99 51.82 30.17
CA THR A 38 3.81 52.66 30.43
C THR A 38 2.56 51.76 30.52
N ARG A 39 1.58 52.13 31.36
CA ARG A 39 0.27 51.45 31.44
C ARG A 39 -0.66 51.96 30.34
N ARG A 40 -1.42 51.07 29.70
CA ARG A 40 -2.83 51.29 29.30
C ARG A 40 -3.62 49.98 29.44
N PRO A 41 -4.94 50.02 29.64
CA PRO A 41 -5.70 48.94 30.28
C PRO A 41 -5.97 47.73 29.36
N PRO A 42 -6.31 46.56 29.94
CA PRO A 42 -6.76 45.40 29.16
C PRO A 42 -8.11 45.67 28.45
N PRO A 43 -8.41 44.97 27.35
CA PRO A 43 -9.75 44.99 26.75
C PRO A 43 -10.81 44.56 27.76
N GLY A 44 -11.98 45.20 27.72
CA GLY A 44 -13.00 45.11 28.77
C GLY A 44 -13.35 43.67 29.19
N VAL A 45 -13.22 43.41 30.48
CA VAL A 45 -13.73 42.18 31.11
C VAL A 45 -15.24 42.20 30.97
N ARG A 46 -15.82 41.20 30.30
CA ARG A 46 -17.23 40.86 30.53
C ARG A 46 -17.28 40.04 31.81
N GLU A 47 -17.51 40.73 32.91
CA GLU A 47 -17.81 40.10 34.19
C GLU A 47 -19.10 39.29 34.05
N ASN A 48 -19.01 38.02 34.41
CA ASN A 48 -20.13 37.16 34.77
C ASN A 48 -19.54 36.20 35.81
N ASP A 49 -19.40 36.68 37.05
CA ASP A 49 -18.74 35.96 38.14
C ASP A 49 -19.72 34.90 38.70
N SER A 50 -19.67 33.70 38.11
CA SER A 50 -20.26 32.48 38.69
C SER A 50 -19.33 31.30 38.42
N GLU A 51 -18.83 30.68 39.50
CA GLU A 51 -17.83 29.60 39.51
C GLU A 51 -16.44 29.94 38.95
N LYS A 52 -15.58 30.47 39.82
CA LYS A 52 -14.12 30.30 39.74
C LYS A 52 -13.81 28.79 39.82
N SER A 53 -13.80 28.11 38.67
CA SER A 53 -13.75 26.64 38.60
C SER A 53 -12.68 26.04 39.52
N PHE A 54 -13.05 25.03 40.31
CA PHE A 54 -12.18 24.36 41.29
C PHE A 54 -10.81 23.95 40.71
N THR A 55 -10.78 23.55 39.43
CA THR A 55 -9.54 23.25 38.70
C THR A 55 -8.54 24.42 38.71
N LEU A 56 -9.01 25.66 38.56
CA LEU A 56 -8.14 26.83 38.43
C LEU A 56 -7.46 27.19 39.76
N SER A 57 -8.21 27.20 40.86
CA SER A 57 -7.65 27.44 42.19
C SER A 57 -6.65 26.34 42.57
N TYR A 58 -7.04 25.07 42.41
CA TYR A 58 -6.19 23.92 42.70
C TYR A 58 -4.86 23.92 41.91
N LEU A 59 -4.88 24.32 40.64
CA LEU A 59 -3.66 24.42 39.82
C LEU A 59 -2.69 25.52 40.30
N VAL A 60 -3.20 26.61 40.88
CA VAL A 60 -2.37 27.66 41.49
C VAL A 60 -1.86 27.21 42.86
N SER A 61 -2.74 26.78 43.76
CA SER A 61 -2.40 26.45 45.15
C SER A 61 -1.53 25.19 45.28
N SER A 62 -1.96 24.10 44.65
CA SER A 62 -1.44 22.75 44.94
C SER A 62 -0.36 22.31 43.95
N CYS A 63 -0.41 22.84 42.71
CA CYS A 63 0.56 22.55 41.65
C CYS A 63 1.60 23.68 41.42
N GLY A 64 1.43 24.86 42.02
CA GLY A 64 2.37 25.97 41.90
C GLY A 64 2.51 26.51 40.47
N LEU A 65 1.41 26.65 39.73
CA LEU A 65 1.38 27.33 38.43
C LEU A 65 1.13 28.84 38.63
N ALA A 66 1.83 29.68 37.87
CA ALA A 66 1.48 31.09 37.75
C ALA A 66 0.04 31.24 37.17
N PRO A 67 -0.78 32.21 37.61
CA PRO A 67 -2.20 32.29 37.24
C PRO A 67 -2.50 32.23 35.74
N GLU A 68 -1.74 32.94 34.90
CA GLU A 68 -1.85 32.90 33.44
C GLU A 68 -1.68 31.49 32.84
N VAL A 69 -0.78 30.70 33.44
CA VAL A 69 -0.46 29.33 33.03
C VAL A 69 -1.55 28.38 33.55
N ALA A 70 -2.06 28.62 34.75
CA ALA A 70 -3.16 27.86 35.35
C ALA A 70 -4.45 27.98 34.52
N VAL A 71 -4.82 29.18 34.03
CA VAL A 71 -5.95 29.36 33.09
C VAL A 71 -5.74 28.59 31.78
N ARG A 72 -4.51 28.58 31.26
CA ARG A 72 -4.15 27.80 30.06
C ARG A 72 -4.12 26.28 30.32
N ALA A 73 -4.09 25.85 31.57
CA ALA A 73 -4.13 24.44 31.97
C ALA A 73 -5.58 23.97 32.31
N SER A 74 -6.39 24.78 33.00
CA SER A 74 -7.80 24.48 33.31
C SER A 74 -8.67 24.41 32.06
N SER A 75 -8.36 25.17 31.01
CA SER A 75 -8.97 24.98 29.68
C SER A 75 -8.75 23.58 29.04
N LYS A 76 -7.94 22.70 29.66
CA LYS A 76 -7.60 21.34 29.18
C LYS A 76 -7.79 20.27 30.25
N LEU A 77 -8.38 20.62 31.39
CA LEU A 77 -8.50 19.79 32.58
C LEU A 77 -9.77 20.20 33.32
N GLN A 78 -10.60 19.26 33.74
CA GLN A 78 -11.67 19.58 34.69
C GLN A 78 -11.62 18.59 35.84
N LEU A 79 -11.24 19.10 37.01
CA LEU A 79 -11.17 18.38 38.28
C LEU A 79 -12.51 18.52 38.99
N LYS A 80 -12.99 17.44 39.61
CA LYS A 80 -14.23 17.43 40.41
C LYS A 80 -13.97 17.34 41.91
N SER A 81 -12.81 16.85 42.30
CA SER A 81 -12.37 16.67 43.68
C SER A 81 -10.83 16.72 43.73
N PRO A 82 -10.23 17.03 44.90
CA PRO A 82 -8.77 17.07 45.07
C PRO A 82 -8.14 15.67 45.17
N GLU A 83 -8.89 14.66 45.60
CA GLU A 83 -8.39 13.35 46.08
C GLU A 83 -7.45 12.66 45.08
N LYS A 84 -7.86 12.59 43.80
CA LYS A 84 -7.10 11.90 42.74
C LYS A 84 -5.88 12.73 42.29
N PRO A 85 -6.02 14.05 42.03
CA PRO A 85 -4.87 14.94 41.89
C PRO A 85 -3.85 14.84 43.03
N ASP A 86 -4.28 14.87 44.28
CA ASP A 86 -3.36 14.82 45.44
C ASP A 86 -2.66 13.46 45.55
N ALA A 87 -3.36 12.35 45.31
CA ALA A 87 -2.74 11.03 45.22
C ALA A 87 -1.71 10.93 44.07
N VAL A 88 -1.93 11.61 42.93
CA VAL A 88 -0.92 11.75 41.87
C VAL A 88 0.26 12.61 42.34
N LEU A 89 0.02 13.74 43.01
CA LEU A 89 1.08 14.62 43.49
C LEU A 89 1.94 13.96 44.57
N ASN A 90 1.36 13.17 45.47
CA ASN A 90 2.09 12.45 46.52
C ASN A 90 3.00 11.36 45.93
N LEU A 91 2.48 10.51 45.04
CA LEU A 91 3.28 9.53 44.31
C LEU A 91 4.46 10.19 43.55
N LEU A 92 4.26 11.38 42.98
CA LEU A 92 5.34 12.11 42.30
C LEU A 92 6.39 12.64 43.30
N ARG A 93 5.98 13.12 44.48
CA ARG A 93 6.89 13.55 45.55
C ARG A 93 7.73 12.39 46.09
N GLU A 94 7.11 11.22 46.30
CA GLU A 94 7.77 9.97 46.69
C GLU A 94 8.88 9.57 45.70
N TYR A 95 8.59 9.63 44.39
CA TYR A 95 9.58 9.38 43.32
C TYR A 95 10.50 10.59 43.03
N GLY A 96 10.64 11.53 43.96
CA GLY A 96 11.64 12.59 43.94
C GLY A 96 11.34 13.78 43.04
N PHE A 97 10.11 13.97 42.58
CA PHE A 97 9.73 15.15 41.80
C PHE A 97 9.58 16.38 42.71
N THR A 98 10.40 17.40 42.48
CA THR A 98 10.29 18.68 43.18
C THR A 98 9.01 19.42 42.78
N ALA A 99 8.55 20.37 43.59
CA ALA A 99 7.44 21.26 43.23
C ALA A 99 7.66 22.00 41.89
N ALA A 100 8.92 22.30 41.54
CA ALA A 100 9.28 22.89 40.25
C ALA A 100 9.14 21.88 39.09
N ASP A 101 9.53 20.62 39.29
CA ASP A 101 9.32 19.54 38.31
C ASP A 101 7.83 19.25 38.10
N ILE A 102 7.04 19.23 39.18
CA ILE A 102 5.57 19.10 39.14
C ILE A 102 4.96 20.25 38.34
N SER A 103 5.28 21.50 38.65
CA SER A 103 4.77 22.69 37.94
C SER A 103 5.14 22.67 36.45
N VAL A 104 6.38 22.30 36.09
CA VAL A 104 6.81 22.11 34.69
C VAL A 104 6.06 20.97 34.01
N MET A 105 5.80 19.86 34.71
CA MET A 105 5.10 18.71 34.15
C MET A 105 3.62 19.00 33.91
N VAL A 106 2.91 19.55 34.90
CA VAL A 106 1.50 19.93 34.83
C VAL A 106 1.29 21.03 33.77
N THR A 107 2.21 21.98 33.64
CA THR A 107 2.21 22.98 32.55
C THR A 107 2.25 22.34 31.15
N ARG A 108 2.95 21.20 31.00
CA ARG A 108 3.09 20.47 29.71
C ARG A 108 1.96 19.49 29.47
N TRP A 109 1.49 18.81 30.52
CA TRP A 109 0.45 17.78 30.50
C TRP A 109 -0.46 17.90 31.75
N PRO A 110 -1.44 18.84 31.75
CA PRO A 110 -2.33 19.03 32.90
C PRO A 110 -3.09 17.76 33.30
N SER A 111 -3.46 16.95 32.31
CA SER A 111 -4.20 15.70 32.47
C SER A 111 -3.44 14.59 33.22
N VAL A 112 -2.17 14.80 33.60
CA VAL A 112 -1.44 13.88 34.51
C VAL A 112 -2.17 13.75 35.85
N LEU A 113 -2.82 14.83 36.32
CA LEU A 113 -3.60 14.89 37.56
C LEU A 113 -4.90 14.05 37.52
N CYS A 114 -5.25 13.48 36.36
CA CYS A 114 -6.37 12.56 36.20
C CYS A 114 -5.92 11.10 35.94
N ALA A 115 -4.61 10.81 35.95
CA ALA A 115 -4.12 9.44 35.84
C ALA A 115 -4.38 8.68 37.15
N CYS A 116 -4.62 7.36 37.08
CA CYS A 116 -4.67 6.53 38.28
C CYS A 116 -3.23 6.28 38.78
N PRO A 117 -2.86 6.67 40.02
CA PRO A 117 -1.48 6.54 40.51
C PRO A 117 -0.97 5.10 40.41
N GLU A 118 -1.64 4.18 41.12
CA GLU A 118 -1.37 2.74 41.20
C GLU A 118 -1.24 2.04 39.84
N LYS A 119 -2.18 2.32 38.92
CA LYS A 119 -2.40 1.50 37.71
C LYS A 119 -1.80 2.11 36.45
N THR A 120 -1.31 3.34 36.51
CA THR A 120 -0.87 4.09 35.32
C THR A 120 0.50 4.76 35.47
N LEU A 121 0.83 5.25 36.66
CA LEU A 121 2.08 5.99 36.92
C LEU A 121 3.10 5.12 37.67
N LEU A 122 2.70 4.57 38.82
CA LEU A 122 3.57 3.79 39.71
C LEU A 122 4.36 2.70 38.96
N PRO A 123 3.77 1.81 38.13
CA PRO A 123 4.52 0.73 37.48
C PRO A 123 5.56 1.22 36.46
N LYS A 124 5.40 2.45 35.95
CA LYS A 124 6.36 3.07 35.02
C LYS A 124 7.50 3.73 35.77
N LEU A 125 7.23 4.33 36.93
CA LEU A 125 8.23 4.92 37.81
C LEU A 125 9.08 3.82 38.48
N GLU A 126 8.44 2.75 38.96
CA GLU A 126 9.09 1.51 39.41
C GLU A 126 10.02 0.96 38.33
N PHE A 127 9.53 0.77 37.10
CA PHE A 127 10.34 0.25 35.99
C PHE A 127 11.57 1.11 35.68
N PHE A 128 11.42 2.44 35.54
CA PHE A 128 12.58 3.29 35.29
C PHE A 128 13.58 3.28 36.47
N THR A 129 13.10 3.08 37.70
CA THR A 129 13.96 2.94 38.88
C THR A 129 14.69 1.60 38.89
N SER A 130 14.01 0.49 38.56
CA SER A 130 14.60 -0.87 38.57
C SER A 130 15.62 -1.12 37.44
N ILE A 131 15.53 -0.39 36.32
CA ILE A 131 16.60 -0.39 35.30
C ILE A 131 17.79 0.52 35.66
N GLY A 132 17.75 1.22 36.80
CA GLY A 132 18.86 2.02 37.32
C GLY A 132 18.84 3.51 36.99
N VAL A 133 17.69 4.13 36.66
CA VAL A 133 17.59 5.60 36.55
C VAL A 133 17.50 6.22 37.95
N PRO A 134 18.44 7.08 38.37
CA PRO A 134 18.36 7.72 39.70
C PRO A 134 17.18 8.69 39.79
N LEU A 135 16.45 8.70 40.93
CA LEU A 135 15.22 9.50 41.10
C LEU A 135 15.35 11.00 40.70
N PRO A 136 16.43 11.74 41.05
CA PRO A 136 16.56 13.15 40.61
C PRO A 136 16.71 13.31 39.09
N ILE A 137 17.27 12.30 38.40
CA ILE A 137 17.34 12.24 36.94
C ILE A 137 15.98 11.85 36.36
N LEU A 138 15.29 10.87 36.97
CA LEU A 138 13.96 10.43 36.59
C LEU A 138 12.98 11.62 36.57
N ALA A 139 12.85 12.30 37.72
CA ALA A 139 12.04 13.49 37.91
C ALA A 139 12.37 14.57 36.86
N SER A 140 13.62 15.02 36.79
CA SER A 140 14.00 16.14 35.93
C SER A 140 13.98 15.83 34.42
N LYS A 141 13.89 14.55 34.03
CA LYS A 141 13.75 14.13 32.63
C LYS A 141 12.30 13.89 32.24
N LEU A 142 11.49 13.31 33.12
CA LEU A 142 10.05 13.11 32.91
C LEU A 142 9.27 14.42 33.04
N SER A 143 9.63 15.33 33.95
CA SER A 143 8.98 16.65 34.07
C SER A 143 9.02 17.46 32.77
N ARG A 144 10.16 17.39 32.07
CA ARG A 144 10.35 18.00 30.74
C ARG A 144 9.71 17.18 29.61
N ASN A 145 9.55 15.87 29.75
CA ASN A 145 9.06 14.95 28.72
C ASN A 145 7.90 14.05 29.23
N PRO A 146 6.79 14.60 29.75
CA PRO A 146 5.72 13.80 30.38
C PRO A 146 5.13 12.73 29.48
N ASN A 147 5.16 12.94 28.16
CA ASN A 147 4.65 12.03 27.15
C ASN A 147 5.21 10.60 27.27
N VAL A 148 6.39 10.38 27.85
CA VAL A 148 6.93 9.02 28.13
C VAL A 148 5.93 8.21 28.96
N LEU A 149 5.29 8.84 29.95
CA LEU A 149 4.31 8.21 30.84
C LEU A 149 2.95 7.96 30.17
N TRP A 150 2.73 8.41 28.93
CA TRP A 150 1.53 8.06 28.15
C TRP A 150 1.62 6.64 27.57
N TYR A 151 2.81 6.23 27.11
CA TYR A 151 3.03 4.96 26.39
C TYR A 151 2.81 3.72 27.27
N SER A 152 2.54 2.57 26.65
CA SER A 152 2.31 1.32 27.37
C SER A 152 3.60 0.82 28.01
N LEU A 153 3.53 0.38 29.27
CA LEU A 153 4.68 -0.24 29.93
C LEU A 153 5.06 -1.54 29.22
N LYS A 154 4.09 -2.46 29.06
CA LYS A 154 4.30 -3.78 28.47
C LYS A 154 4.50 -3.76 26.94
N ASN A 155 3.85 -2.84 26.22
CA ASN A 155 3.81 -2.83 24.75
C ASN A 155 4.71 -1.74 24.13
N SER A 156 5.47 -0.99 24.92
CA SER A 156 6.33 0.09 24.39
C SER A 156 7.58 0.28 25.22
N ILE A 157 7.46 0.56 26.53
CA ILE A 157 8.60 0.93 27.38
C ILE A 157 9.53 -0.26 27.61
N ILE A 158 8.99 -1.43 27.97
CA ILE A 158 9.77 -2.67 28.14
C ILE A 158 10.41 -3.11 26.81
N PRO A 159 9.67 -3.30 25.69
CA PRO A 159 10.28 -3.64 24.40
C PRO A 159 11.34 -2.66 23.91
N SER A 160 11.18 -1.35 24.16
CA SER A 160 12.20 -0.34 23.81
C SER A 160 13.44 -0.45 24.67
N HIS A 161 13.27 -0.70 25.98
CA HIS A 161 14.37 -0.98 26.90
C HIS A 161 15.12 -2.24 26.47
N ASP A 162 14.42 -3.34 26.19
CA ASP A 162 15.04 -4.63 25.89
C ASP A 162 15.77 -4.59 24.54
N PHE A 163 15.21 -3.91 23.54
CA PHE A 163 15.90 -3.63 22.28
C PHE A 163 17.19 -2.82 22.51
N LEU A 164 17.13 -1.72 23.28
CA LEU A 164 18.30 -0.91 23.59
C LEU A 164 19.33 -1.67 24.44
N LYS A 165 18.89 -2.52 25.37
CA LYS A 165 19.75 -3.37 26.20
C LYS A 165 20.49 -4.40 25.36
N ASN A 166 19.79 -5.09 24.46
CA ASN A 166 20.40 -6.06 23.54
C ASN A 166 21.39 -5.39 22.56
N LEU A 167 21.09 -4.17 22.11
CA LEU A 167 21.95 -3.40 21.22
C LEU A 167 23.18 -2.77 21.90
N LEU A 168 23.08 -2.44 23.19
CA LEU A 168 24.14 -1.73 23.95
C LEU A 168 24.89 -2.63 24.93
N GLY A 169 24.39 -3.84 25.23
CA GLY A 169 24.96 -4.80 26.17
C GLY A 169 24.88 -4.43 27.66
N SER A 170 24.38 -3.24 28.01
CA SER A 170 24.52 -2.64 29.35
C SER A 170 23.31 -1.77 29.71
N ASN A 171 22.77 -1.94 30.92
CA ASN A 171 21.70 -1.08 31.45
C ASN A 171 22.20 0.36 31.68
N GLU A 172 23.47 0.53 32.03
CA GLU A 172 24.11 1.82 32.29
C GLU A 172 24.08 2.69 31.03
N LEU A 173 24.34 2.09 29.86
CA LEU A 173 24.24 2.75 28.56
C LEU A 173 22.78 3.06 28.17
N VAL A 174 21.82 2.18 28.50
CA VAL A 174 20.38 2.46 28.35
C VAL A 174 19.94 3.63 29.24
N VAL A 175 20.49 3.76 30.45
CA VAL A 175 20.28 4.91 31.35
C VAL A 175 20.95 6.18 30.81
N GLN A 176 22.08 6.09 30.08
CA GLN A 176 22.63 7.25 29.35
C GLN A 176 21.74 7.69 28.18
N VAL A 177 21.15 6.73 27.44
CA VAL A 177 20.13 7.02 26.43
C VAL A 177 18.92 7.73 27.06
N PHE A 178 18.40 7.24 28.19
CA PHE A 178 17.33 7.92 28.93
C PHE A 178 17.73 9.34 29.37
N LYS A 179 18.93 9.52 29.92
CA LYS A 179 19.47 10.84 30.30
C LYS A 179 19.53 11.83 29.13
N ARG A 180 19.67 11.36 27.89
CA ARG A 180 19.71 12.20 26.68
C ARG A 180 18.35 12.40 26.02
N PHE A 181 17.57 11.33 25.84
CA PHE A 181 16.33 11.37 25.05
C PHE A 181 15.28 10.37 25.60
N PRO A 182 14.55 10.71 26.69
CA PRO A 182 13.56 9.83 27.32
C PRO A 182 12.45 9.31 26.39
N LEU A 183 12.11 10.07 25.34
CA LEU A 183 11.00 9.77 24.44
C LEU A 183 11.22 8.49 23.60
N ILE A 184 12.45 8.00 23.47
CA ILE A 184 12.73 6.75 22.74
C ILE A 184 12.03 5.53 23.34
N PHE A 185 11.81 5.51 24.66
CA PHE A 185 11.10 4.42 25.35
C PHE A 185 9.59 4.39 25.03
N GLY A 186 9.08 5.38 24.31
CA GLY A 186 7.72 5.36 23.78
C GLY A 186 7.60 4.82 22.35
N TRP A 187 8.71 4.56 21.66
CA TRP A 187 8.73 4.41 20.20
C TRP A 187 8.99 2.96 19.79
N CYS A 188 8.34 2.49 18.71
CA CYS A 188 8.57 1.14 18.19
C CYS A 188 9.94 1.08 17.50
N LEU A 189 10.98 0.66 18.22
CA LEU A 189 12.35 0.66 17.72
C LEU A 189 12.60 -0.40 16.64
N ALA A 190 11.70 -1.38 16.50
CA ALA A 190 11.75 -2.40 15.45
C ALA A 190 11.45 -1.87 14.03
N GLY A 191 10.89 -0.66 13.90
CA GLY A 191 10.70 0.03 12.62
C GLY A 191 11.92 0.84 12.18
N ASP A 192 11.69 2.08 11.73
CA ASP A 192 12.71 3.01 11.20
C ASP A 192 14.03 3.04 11.98
N PHE A 193 14.00 2.94 13.31
CA PHE A 193 15.21 2.98 14.15
C PHE A 193 16.14 1.78 13.90
N SER A 194 15.59 0.57 13.80
CA SER A 194 16.33 -0.64 13.43
C SER A 194 16.80 -0.56 11.99
N SER A 195 15.92 -0.18 11.05
CA SER A 195 16.28 -0.01 9.63
C SER A 195 17.41 1.00 9.42
N ASN A 196 17.41 2.10 10.18
CA ASN A 196 18.44 3.13 10.16
C ASN A 196 19.80 2.61 10.66
N LEU A 197 19.81 1.73 11.67
CA LEU A 197 21.02 1.05 12.13
C LEU A 197 21.54 0.07 11.07
N SER A 198 20.66 -0.71 10.44
CA SER A 198 21.00 -1.63 9.34
C SER A 198 21.57 -0.89 8.13
N ILE A 199 21.01 0.27 7.76
CA ILE A 199 21.54 1.13 6.68
C ILE A 199 22.96 1.58 6.99
N LEU A 200 23.21 2.10 8.21
CA LEU A 200 24.55 2.56 8.59
C LEU A 200 25.56 1.39 8.65
N ALA A 201 25.16 0.23 9.17
CA ALA A 201 25.99 -0.98 9.17
C ALA A 201 26.33 -1.45 7.74
N ALA A 202 25.33 -1.49 6.84
CA ALA A 202 25.49 -1.88 5.45
C ALA A 202 26.38 -0.91 4.63
N ARG A 203 26.56 0.33 5.09
CA ARG A 203 27.53 1.28 4.53
C ARG A 203 28.87 1.34 5.28
N GLY A 204 29.17 0.33 6.09
CA GLY A 204 30.48 0.14 6.73
C GLY A 204 30.72 0.95 8.01
N VAL A 205 29.68 1.49 8.67
CA VAL A 205 29.83 2.12 9.98
C VAL A 205 30.12 1.04 11.04
N PRO A 206 31.27 1.08 11.76
CA PRO A 206 31.61 0.05 12.74
C PRO A 206 30.60 -0.04 13.89
N SER A 207 30.35 -1.24 14.42
CA SER A 207 29.39 -1.46 15.51
C SER A 207 29.64 -0.60 16.75
N SER A 208 30.91 -0.34 17.09
CA SER A 208 31.32 0.59 18.16
C SER A 208 30.89 2.04 17.89
N SER A 209 30.89 2.46 16.62
CA SER A 209 30.40 3.77 16.18
C SER A 209 28.88 3.83 16.19
N LEU A 210 28.17 2.73 15.90
CA LEU A 210 26.72 2.64 16.06
C LEU A 210 26.30 2.74 17.55
N VAL A 211 26.97 2.02 18.44
CA VAL A 211 26.77 2.13 19.91
C VAL A 211 27.04 3.56 20.40
N SER A 212 28.09 4.22 19.90
CA SER A 212 28.39 5.64 20.17
C SER A 212 27.27 6.56 19.67
N LEU A 213 26.73 6.32 18.47
CA LEU A 213 25.63 7.10 17.88
C LEU A 213 24.33 6.95 18.69
N VAL A 214 23.95 5.71 19.05
CA VAL A 214 22.76 5.40 19.85
C VAL A 214 22.84 6.04 21.24
N THR A 215 23.97 5.93 21.93
CA THR A 215 24.14 6.44 23.30
C THR A 215 24.24 7.96 23.36
N ARG A 216 24.93 8.60 22.39
CA ARG A 216 25.16 10.05 22.39
C ARG A 216 24.08 10.84 21.67
N GLN A 217 23.49 10.28 20.60
CA GLN A 217 22.65 11.02 19.65
C GLN A 217 21.48 10.18 19.06
N PRO A 218 20.67 9.50 19.89
CA PRO A 218 19.65 8.56 19.40
C PRO A 218 18.63 9.17 18.42
N ARG A 219 18.40 10.48 18.49
CA ARG A 219 17.48 11.23 17.60
C ARG A 219 17.90 11.25 16.12
N VAL A 220 19.15 10.94 15.78
CA VAL A 220 19.58 10.86 14.36
C VAL A 220 18.94 9.65 13.66
N LEU A 221 18.81 8.54 14.40
CA LEU A 221 18.21 7.28 13.94
C LEU A 221 16.67 7.30 13.88
N THR A 222 16.06 8.49 13.99
CA THR A 222 14.59 8.67 14.03
C THR A 222 14.11 9.59 12.90
N ALA A 223 14.89 9.70 11.83
CA ALA A 223 14.44 10.17 10.52
C ALA A 223 13.93 8.98 9.69
N SER A 224 13.21 9.25 8.60
CA SER A 224 12.82 8.18 7.67
C SER A 224 14.07 7.53 7.03
N PRO A 225 14.05 6.20 6.76
CA PRO A 225 15.16 5.49 6.13
C PRO A 225 15.66 6.14 4.82
N GLU A 226 14.74 6.64 3.99
CA GLU A 226 15.03 7.40 2.77
C GLU A 226 15.88 8.65 3.05
N LYS A 227 15.51 9.44 4.07
CA LYS A 227 16.27 10.65 4.44
C LYS A 227 17.64 10.28 5.00
N LEU A 228 17.73 9.23 5.82
CA LEU A 228 19.01 8.81 6.38
C LEU A 228 19.95 8.32 5.28
N SER A 229 19.51 7.43 4.38
CA SER A 229 20.34 6.99 3.25
C SER A 229 20.80 8.18 2.43
N SER A 230 19.88 9.02 1.94
CA SER A 230 20.22 10.20 1.14
C SER A 230 21.28 11.11 1.78
N GLN A 231 21.28 11.27 3.11
CA GLN A 231 22.31 12.07 3.80
C GLN A 231 23.58 11.29 4.17
N VAL A 232 23.53 9.96 4.21
CA VAL A 232 24.70 9.06 4.28
C VAL A 232 25.43 9.02 2.94
N ASP A 233 24.70 8.78 1.85
CA ASP A 233 25.18 8.83 0.46
C ASP A 233 25.89 10.17 0.20
N ARG A 234 25.21 11.28 0.48
CA ARG A 234 25.75 12.65 0.38
C ARG A 234 27.00 12.91 1.23
N ALA A 235 27.12 12.30 2.42
CA ALA A 235 28.31 12.47 3.26
C ALA A 235 29.53 11.72 2.68
N ILE A 236 29.29 10.58 2.03
CA ILE A 236 30.31 9.81 1.30
C ILE A 236 30.73 10.59 0.04
N GLU A 237 29.78 11.10 -0.75
CA GLU A 237 30.03 11.96 -1.92
C GLU A 237 30.87 13.21 -1.60
N MET A 238 30.65 13.83 -0.43
CA MET A 238 31.44 14.98 0.02
C MET A 238 32.93 14.64 0.30
N GLY A 239 33.25 13.36 0.49
CA GLY A 239 34.58 12.84 0.81
C GLY A 239 34.77 12.47 2.29
N ILE A 240 33.71 12.32 3.08
CA ILE A 240 33.82 11.98 4.52
C ILE A 240 33.91 10.47 4.69
N LEU A 241 35.13 9.96 4.89
CA LEU A 241 35.39 8.55 5.16
C LEU A 241 34.59 8.06 6.38
N VAL A 242 33.82 6.99 6.19
CA VAL A 242 32.90 6.39 7.17
C VAL A 242 33.59 5.99 8.49
N SER A 243 34.89 5.65 8.43
CA SER A 243 35.72 5.29 9.57
C SER A 243 36.13 6.46 10.48
N LYS A 244 35.90 7.72 10.09
CA LYS A 244 36.23 8.90 10.91
C LYS A 244 35.07 9.30 11.81
N ASP A 245 35.33 9.66 13.07
CA ASP A 245 34.33 10.24 14.00
C ASP A 245 33.66 11.53 13.47
N ALA A 246 34.29 12.21 12.51
CA ALA A 246 33.68 13.28 11.73
C ALA A 246 32.43 12.84 10.96
N PHE A 247 32.36 11.58 10.50
CA PHE A 247 31.22 11.04 9.75
C PHE A 247 29.91 11.12 10.55
N LEU A 248 29.88 10.59 11.78
CA LEU A 248 28.69 10.64 12.64
C LEU A 248 28.24 12.09 12.91
N LYS A 249 29.20 13.01 13.09
CA LYS A 249 28.94 14.45 13.26
C LYS A 249 28.38 15.11 11.99
N ALA A 250 28.77 14.64 10.80
CA ALA A 250 28.21 15.10 9.53
C ALA A 250 26.78 14.59 9.34
N ILE A 251 26.51 13.30 9.59
CA ILE A 251 25.15 12.73 9.55
C ILE A 251 24.24 13.47 10.54
N GLN A 252 24.71 13.77 11.75
CA GLN A 252 23.97 14.58 12.73
C GLN A 252 23.48 15.91 12.14
N VAL A 253 24.35 16.62 11.41
CA VAL A 253 24.03 17.93 10.83
C VAL A 253 23.11 17.79 9.62
N LEU A 254 23.44 16.90 8.68
CA LEU A 254 22.69 16.71 7.43
C LEU A 254 21.27 16.16 7.69
N VAL A 255 21.12 15.26 8.66
CA VAL A 255 19.80 14.73 9.08
C VAL A 255 19.07 15.71 10.01
N GLY A 256 19.78 16.39 10.90
CA GLY A 256 19.22 17.23 11.95
C GLY A 256 18.70 18.61 11.51
N TYR A 257 19.20 19.14 10.39
CA TYR A 257 18.77 20.44 9.84
C TYR A 257 18.03 20.29 8.50
N GLU A 258 17.31 21.34 8.11
CA GLU A 258 16.70 21.48 6.78
C GLU A 258 17.70 22.18 5.84
N GLU A 259 17.71 21.82 4.56
CA GLU A 259 18.75 22.27 3.62
C GLU A 259 18.80 23.79 3.45
N SER A 260 17.64 24.45 3.50
CA SER A 260 17.51 25.92 3.55
C SER A 260 18.26 26.54 4.74
N THR A 261 18.24 25.88 5.90
CA THR A 261 18.96 26.31 7.10
C THR A 261 20.47 26.11 6.95
N LEU A 262 20.91 25.05 6.25
CA LEU A 262 22.33 24.85 5.95
C LEU A 262 22.84 25.86 4.91
N LYS A 263 22.09 26.14 3.85
CA LYS A 263 22.41 27.17 2.85
C LYS A 263 22.53 28.57 3.48
N ARG A 264 21.61 28.94 4.38
CA ARG A 264 21.68 30.19 5.16
C ARG A 264 22.88 30.20 6.13
N LYS A 265 23.23 29.03 6.69
CA LYS A 265 24.52 28.73 7.36
C LYS A 265 25.74 29.16 6.54
N MET A 266 25.85 28.59 5.35
CA MET A 266 26.95 28.80 4.41
C MET A 266 27.07 30.28 4.02
N GLU A 267 25.93 30.93 3.77
CA GLU A 267 25.89 32.35 3.43
C GLU A 267 26.46 33.26 4.53
N VAL A 268 26.13 33.00 5.80
CA VAL A 268 26.73 33.74 6.93
C VAL A 268 28.23 33.46 7.07
N TYR A 269 28.74 32.31 6.62
CA TYR A 269 30.17 32.06 6.53
C TYR A 269 30.84 32.82 5.37
N ARG A 270 30.20 32.95 4.20
CA ARG A 270 30.69 33.81 3.10
C ARG A 270 30.79 35.26 3.54
N GLN A 271 29.78 35.76 4.25
CA GLN A 271 29.77 37.10 4.86
C GLN A 271 30.85 37.30 5.93
N CYS A 272 31.41 36.22 6.48
CA CYS A 272 32.57 36.24 7.37
C CYS A 272 33.91 36.02 6.64
N GLY A 273 33.94 36.04 5.30
CA GLY A 273 35.14 35.90 4.48
C GLY A 273 35.58 34.46 4.18
N TRP A 274 34.71 33.45 4.31
CA TRP A 274 35.03 32.08 3.89
C TRP A 274 34.64 31.82 2.43
N SER A 275 35.58 31.27 1.66
CA SER A 275 35.31 30.70 0.32
C SER A 275 34.52 29.39 0.40
N GLU A 276 34.01 28.89 -0.75
CA GLU A 276 33.43 27.52 -0.81
C GLU A 276 34.44 26.45 -0.40
N SER A 277 35.71 26.63 -0.76
CA SER A 277 36.82 25.78 -0.31
C SER A 277 37.01 25.82 1.21
N ASP A 278 36.91 26.99 1.85
CA ASP A 278 36.98 27.14 3.31
C ASP A 278 35.78 26.47 4.00
N ILE A 279 34.56 26.72 3.51
CA ILE A 279 33.33 26.09 4.00
C ILE A 279 33.42 24.56 3.90
N ARG A 280 33.89 24.04 2.76
CA ARG A 280 34.12 22.59 2.58
C ARG A 280 35.17 22.07 3.56
N THR A 281 36.31 22.75 3.70
CA THR A 281 37.41 22.38 4.61
C THR A 281 36.96 22.36 6.08
N ALA A 282 36.19 23.37 6.48
CA ALA A 282 35.62 23.48 7.81
C ALA A 282 34.59 22.39 8.10
N PHE A 283 33.74 22.06 7.12
CA PHE A 283 32.75 21.00 7.26
C PHE A 283 33.39 19.61 7.31
N LEU A 284 34.34 19.31 6.42
CA LEU A 284 35.03 18.00 6.38
C LEU A 284 35.88 17.74 7.64
N SER A 285 36.46 18.78 8.23
CA SER A 285 37.28 18.68 9.44
C SER A 285 36.43 18.65 10.73
N GLN A 286 35.40 19.49 10.85
CA GLN A 286 34.56 19.60 12.04
C GLN A 286 33.12 20.00 11.67
N PRO A 287 32.26 19.05 11.26
CA PRO A 287 30.90 19.33 10.76
C PRO A 287 30.01 20.15 11.71
N LEU A 288 30.25 20.04 13.02
CA LEU A 288 29.46 20.75 14.05
C LEU A 288 29.61 22.28 14.02
N CYS A 289 30.52 22.86 13.22
CA CYS A 289 30.52 24.29 12.93
C CYS A 289 29.14 24.74 12.39
N MET A 290 28.55 23.95 11.50
CA MET A 290 27.22 24.19 10.94
C MET A 290 26.07 24.05 11.95
N ALA A 291 26.31 23.48 13.15
CA ALA A 291 25.31 23.43 14.22
C ALA A 291 25.22 24.73 15.04
N LEU A 292 26.21 25.64 14.93
CA LEU A 292 26.22 26.93 15.62
C LEU A 292 25.09 27.86 15.12
N SER A 293 24.58 28.74 15.99
CA SER A 293 23.65 29.79 15.57
C SER A 293 24.38 30.94 14.86
N GLU A 294 23.73 31.63 13.92
CA GLU A 294 24.39 32.69 13.13
C GLU A 294 24.90 33.84 14.01
N LYS A 295 24.12 34.24 15.03
CA LYS A 295 24.56 35.22 16.05
C LYS A 295 25.80 34.76 16.84
N LYS A 296 26.01 33.45 16.97
CA LYS A 296 27.23 32.87 17.57
C LYS A 296 28.39 32.81 16.57
N ILE A 297 28.13 32.47 15.30
CA ILE A 297 29.12 32.48 14.22
C ILE A 297 29.68 33.90 14.04
N LEU A 298 28.82 34.89 13.77
CA LEU A 298 29.18 36.30 13.59
C LEU A 298 29.97 36.84 14.79
N LYS A 299 29.50 36.59 16.02
CA LYS A 299 30.19 37.08 17.24
C LYS A 299 31.53 36.37 17.50
N SER A 300 31.69 35.11 17.09
CA SER A 300 32.99 34.42 17.14
C SER A 300 33.94 34.95 16.07
N MET A 301 33.50 35.05 14.81
CA MET A 301 34.31 35.50 13.69
C MET A 301 34.81 36.95 13.91
N ALA A 302 33.92 37.87 14.29
CA ALA A 302 34.30 39.26 14.57
C ALA A 302 35.32 39.39 15.73
N PHE A 303 35.39 38.44 16.67
CA PHE A 303 36.43 38.45 17.71
C PHE A 303 37.74 37.80 17.24
N LEU A 304 37.66 36.68 16.50
CA LEU A 304 38.83 35.97 15.99
C LEU A 304 39.57 36.77 14.89
N VAL A 305 38.83 37.41 13.99
CA VAL A 305 39.40 38.27 12.94
C VAL A 305 39.84 39.61 13.56
N ASN A 306 38.93 40.38 14.17
CA ASN A 306 39.20 41.79 14.50
C ASN A 306 39.97 42.00 15.83
N LYS A 307 40.18 40.96 16.65
CA LYS A 307 40.98 41.07 17.90
C LYS A 307 42.14 40.07 17.97
N PHE A 308 41.98 38.86 17.45
CA PHE A 308 43.09 37.90 17.34
C PHE A 308 43.87 37.98 16.02
N GLY A 309 43.46 38.82 15.06
CA GLY A 309 44.16 39.00 13.78
C GLY A 309 44.13 37.78 12.86
N CYS A 310 43.26 36.79 13.12
CA CYS A 310 43.18 35.59 12.29
C CYS A 310 42.60 35.91 10.90
N ALA A 311 43.28 35.50 9.83
CA ALA A 311 42.66 35.47 8.52
C ALA A 311 41.44 34.51 8.54
N PRO A 312 40.32 34.82 7.84
CA PRO A 312 39.13 33.97 7.88
C PRO A 312 39.40 32.51 7.54
N GLY A 313 40.25 32.22 6.55
CA GLY A 313 40.64 30.86 6.16
C GLY A 313 41.40 30.09 7.25
N ASP A 314 42.15 30.75 8.14
CA ASP A 314 42.77 30.07 9.28
C ASP A 314 41.74 29.63 10.33
N VAL A 315 40.64 30.37 10.46
CA VAL A 315 39.50 29.95 11.26
C VAL A 315 38.76 28.77 10.59
N ALA A 316 38.72 28.71 9.26
CA ALA A 316 38.19 27.57 8.52
C ALA A 316 39.05 26.30 8.66
N ARG A 317 40.38 26.46 8.77
CA ARG A 317 41.34 25.39 9.12
C ARG A 317 41.21 24.92 10.59
N CYS A 318 40.51 25.67 11.45
CA CYS A 318 40.23 25.26 12.84
C CYS A 318 38.83 25.67 13.34
N PRO A 319 37.73 25.10 12.82
CA PRO A 319 36.37 25.57 13.12
C PRO A 319 35.94 25.38 14.58
N LEU A 320 36.67 24.55 15.35
CA LEU A 320 36.51 24.38 16.79
C LEU A 320 36.61 25.71 17.55
N LEU A 321 37.42 26.67 17.06
CA LEU A 321 37.58 27.98 17.68
C LEU A 321 36.23 28.70 17.81
N LEU A 322 35.36 28.59 16.81
CA LEU A 322 34.03 29.22 16.80
C LEU A 322 33.12 28.76 17.94
N GLY A 323 33.33 27.54 18.45
CA GLY A 323 32.54 26.95 19.53
C GLY A 323 32.82 27.57 20.90
N TYR A 324 34.05 28.03 21.18
CA TYR A 324 34.44 28.53 22.49
C TYR A 324 33.69 29.81 22.90
N SER A 325 33.44 30.00 24.19
CA SER A 325 32.75 31.19 24.69
C SER A 325 33.59 32.44 24.47
N VAL A 326 33.01 33.47 23.83
CA VAL A 326 33.70 34.75 23.59
C VAL A 326 33.99 35.44 24.91
N GLU A 327 32.98 35.55 25.79
CA GLU A 327 33.11 36.20 27.09
C GLU A 327 33.94 35.38 28.09
N LYS A 328 33.66 34.07 28.21
CA LYS A 328 34.26 33.24 29.29
C LYS A 328 35.60 32.59 28.93
N ARG A 329 36.08 32.69 27.68
CA ARG A 329 37.28 31.97 27.25
C ARG A 329 38.13 32.70 26.22
N MET A 330 37.53 33.35 25.21
CA MET A 330 38.31 34.13 24.25
C MET A 330 38.86 35.41 24.88
N LYS A 331 38.00 36.27 25.44
CA LYS A 331 38.42 37.55 26.04
C LYS A 331 39.47 37.42 27.16
N PRO A 332 39.30 36.56 28.20
CA PRO A 332 40.28 36.47 29.28
C PRO A 332 41.64 35.97 28.79
N ARG A 333 41.65 34.99 27.87
CA ARG A 333 42.89 34.44 27.30
C ARG A 333 43.55 35.40 26.31
N TRP A 334 42.77 36.14 25.53
CA TRP A 334 43.26 37.21 24.65
C TRP A 334 43.99 38.29 25.44
N ALA A 335 43.40 38.78 26.54
CA ALA A 335 44.04 39.81 27.37
C ALA A 335 45.37 39.34 27.98
N VAL A 336 45.44 38.09 28.47
CA VAL A 336 46.71 37.49 28.91
C VAL A 336 47.74 37.42 27.77
N ALA A 337 47.33 37.05 26.55
CA ALA A 337 48.23 37.01 25.40
C ALA A 337 48.74 38.39 24.95
N MET A 338 47.90 39.44 25.06
CA MET A 338 48.32 40.83 24.80
C MET A 338 49.41 41.26 25.78
N VAL A 339 49.17 41.13 27.09
CA VAL A 339 50.13 41.54 28.13
C VAL A 339 51.45 40.76 28.04
N LEU A 340 51.42 39.46 27.70
CA LEU A 340 52.63 38.68 27.44
C LEU A 340 53.40 39.18 26.20
N SER A 341 52.69 39.60 25.15
CA SER A 341 53.30 40.11 23.91
C SER A 341 53.91 41.50 24.11
N GLU A 342 53.24 42.37 24.86
CA GLU A 342 53.74 43.71 25.27
C GLU A 342 55.01 43.62 26.14
N LYS A 343 55.22 42.50 26.83
CA LYS A 343 56.45 42.20 27.60
C LYS A 343 57.47 41.34 26.82
N GLY A 344 57.35 41.27 25.49
CA GLY A 344 58.34 40.61 24.61
C GLY A 344 58.40 39.09 24.74
N MET A 345 57.44 38.46 25.41
CA MET A 345 57.45 37.01 25.64
C MET A 345 56.93 36.26 24.40
N LYS A 346 57.41 35.03 24.18
CA LYS A 346 57.10 34.23 22.97
C LYS A 346 55.58 34.12 22.74
N ASN A 347 55.11 34.79 21.69
CA ASN A 347 53.71 34.80 21.28
C ASN A 347 53.26 33.39 20.88
N ALA A 348 52.09 32.97 21.36
CA ALA A 348 51.55 31.63 21.17
C ALA A 348 50.36 31.66 20.21
N THR A 349 50.31 30.69 19.28
CA THR A 349 49.25 30.64 18.27
C THR A 349 47.86 30.68 18.91
N VAL A 350 46.91 31.36 18.26
CA VAL A 350 45.51 31.49 18.72
C VAL A 350 44.87 30.11 18.96
N LYS A 351 45.26 29.12 18.15
CA LYS A 351 44.92 27.71 18.34
C LYS A 351 45.43 27.16 19.68
N SER A 352 46.74 27.22 19.94
CA SER A 352 47.33 26.74 21.22
C SER A 352 46.82 27.50 22.44
N LEU A 353 46.50 28.78 22.30
CA LEU A 353 45.96 29.61 23.38
C LEU A 353 44.53 29.18 23.77
N LEU A 354 43.66 28.92 22.77
CA LEU A 354 42.23 28.68 23.00
C LEU A 354 41.85 27.20 23.18
N THR A 355 42.64 26.23 22.68
CA THR A 355 42.28 24.80 22.78
C THR A 355 42.70 24.14 24.11
N VAL A 356 43.79 24.56 24.74
CA VAL A 356 44.30 23.93 25.98
C VAL A 356 43.32 24.00 27.16
N SER A 357 43.42 23.04 28.09
CA SER A 357 42.57 23.00 29.31
C SER A 357 42.72 24.27 30.16
N GLU A 358 41.83 24.50 31.13
CA GLU A 358 41.94 25.66 32.03
C GLU A 358 43.19 25.56 32.93
N LYS A 359 43.41 24.38 33.53
CA LYS A 359 44.60 24.08 34.35
C LYS A 359 45.90 24.22 33.55
N THR A 360 45.91 23.77 32.29
CA THR A 360 47.06 23.93 31.38
C THR A 360 47.26 25.39 31.01
N PHE A 361 46.19 26.14 30.73
CA PHE A 361 46.28 27.56 30.38
C PHE A 361 46.89 28.38 31.52
N LEU A 362 46.36 28.21 32.74
CA LEU A 362 46.88 28.88 33.93
C LEU A 362 48.34 28.51 34.16
N LYS A 363 48.69 27.21 34.17
CA LYS A 363 50.08 26.80 34.40
C LYS A 363 51.06 27.36 33.35
N THR A 364 50.72 27.28 32.07
CA THR A 364 51.64 27.63 30.97
C THR A 364 51.74 29.13 30.71
N TYR A 365 50.65 29.89 30.87
CA TYR A 365 50.58 31.30 30.47
C TYR A 365 50.35 32.30 31.62
N VAL A 366 50.05 31.84 32.84
CA VAL A 366 49.81 32.74 33.99
C VAL A 366 50.74 32.42 35.15
N GLU A 367 50.77 31.18 35.65
CA GLU A 367 51.62 30.77 36.78
C GLU A 367 53.11 30.84 36.42
N LYS A 368 53.49 30.38 35.22
CA LYS A 368 54.87 30.44 34.71
C LYS A 368 55.45 31.86 34.78
N TYR A 369 54.64 32.86 34.45
CA TYR A 369 55.04 34.27 34.35
C TYR A 369 54.60 35.10 35.57
N LYS A 370 54.12 34.44 36.65
CA LYS A 370 53.61 35.11 37.85
C LYS A 370 54.71 35.88 38.63
N LYS A 371 55.98 35.50 38.47
CA LYS A 371 57.11 36.25 39.03
C LYS A 371 57.36 37.55 38.25
N ASP A 372 57.28 37.47 36.92
CA ASP A 372 57.66 38.56 36.01
C ASP A 372 56.49 39.56 35.80
N ILE A 373 55.25 39.06 35.87
CA ILE A 373 54.01 39.84 35.71
C ILE A 373 52.98 39.39 36.78
N PRO A 374 53.11 39.83 38.04
CA PRO A 374 52.23 39.37 39.14
C PRO A 374 50.74 39.61 38.88
N GLN A 375 50.39 40.74 38.25
CA GLN A 375 49.01 41.16 37.94
C GLN A 375 48.31 40.28 36.89
N LEU A 376 49.03 39.40 36.19
CA LEU A 376 48.49 38.63 35.06
C LEU A 376 47.35 37.68 35.47
N TYR A 377 47.39 37.19 36.71
CA TYR A 377 46.31 36.36 37.28
C TYR A 377 45.05 37.19 37.59
N ASP A 378 45.22 38.41 38.10
CA ASP A 378 44.12 39.33 38.42
C ASP A 378 43.41 39.79 37.14
N ILE A 379 44.17 40.19 36.12
CA ILE A 379 43.65 40.54 34.78
C ILE A 379 42.80 39.39 34.21
N TYR A 380 43.32 38.16 34.26
CA TYR A 380 42.59 36.97 33.78
C TYR A 380 41.29 36.72 34.58
N ARG A 381 41.39 36.79 35.92
CA ARG A 381 40.29 36.55 36.86
C ARG A 381 39.18 37.59 36.73
N ASP A 382 39.53 38.86 36.61
CA ASP A 382 38.55 39.95 36.72
C ASP A 382 37.85 40.21 35.37
N ILE A 383 38.52 39.99 34.23
CA ILE A 383 37.85 39.86 32.92
C ILE A 383 36.90 38.65 32.91
N SER A 384 37.25 37.56 33.60
CA SER A 384 36.36 36.38 33.75
C SER A 384 35.18 36.62 34.70
N ARG A 385 35.29 37.57 35.65
CA ARG A 385 34.24 37.95 36.61
C ARG A 385 33.27 39.01 36.07
N ASN A 386 33.76 39.98 35.29
CA ASN A 386 32.98 41.11 34.75
C ASN A 386 31.96 40.72 33.64
N ALA A 387 31.47 39.47 33.67
CA ALA A 387 30.64 38.86 32.64
C ALA A 387 29.13 38.81 32.95
N ILE A 388 28.67 39.37 34.08
CA ILE A 388 27.28 39.87 34.39
C ILE A 388 27.17 40.25 35.90
N PRO A 389 26.52 41.38 36.28
CA PRO A 389 26.17 41.68 37.67
C PRO A 389 24.89 40.94 38.13
N LEU A 390 24.75 40.70 39.44
CA LEU A 390 23.65 39.94 40.04
C LEU A 390 22.78 40.78 41.00
N PRO A 391 21.44 40.74 40.90
CA PRO A 391 20.55 40.96 42.04
C PRO A 391 20.55 39.72 42.97
N PRO A 392 20.23 39.88 44.26
CA PRO A 392 20.48 38.84 45.28
C PRO A 392 19.62 37.58 45.09
N LYS A 393 20.18 36.42 45.49
CA LYS A 393 19.47 35.15 45.57
C LYS A 393 19.84 34.37 46.83
N SER A 394 18.81 33.95 47.57
CA SER A 394 18.89 32.94 48.62
C SER A 394 19.36 31.58 48.07
N PRO A 395 19.96 30.71 48.89
CA PRO A 395 20.83 29.64 48.40
C PRO A 395 20.07 28.49 47.76
N LYS A 396 20.37 28.20 46.48
CA LYS A 396 19.98 26.95 45.80
C LYS A 396 21.18 26.36 45.05
N LYS A 397 21.79 25.33 45.66
CA LYS A 397 22.85 24.50 45.04
C LYS A 397 22.35 23.99 43.68
N THR A 398 23.02 24.40 42.60
CA THR A 398 22.65 24.03 41.22
C THR A 398 23.83 23.33 40.57
N ILE A 399 23.77 21.99 40.48
CA ILE A 399 24.80 21.19 39.81
C ILE A 399 24.64 21.38 38.29
N TYR A 400 25.50 22.20 37.70
CA TYR A 400 25.58 22.36 36.25
C TYR A 400 26.33 21.17 35.63
N THR A 401 25.68 20.46 34.71
CA THR A 401 26.34 19.41 33.92
C THR A 401 27.07 20.04 32.74
N ASP A 402 28.37 20.25 32.90
CA ASP A 402 29.23 20.65 31.80
C ASP A 402 29.29 19.53 30.73
N THR A 403 29.33 19.92 29.46
CA THR A 403 29.32 18.98 28.32
C THR A 403 30.51 19.23 27.41
N HIS A 404 31.69 19.02 27.97
CA HIS A 404 32.95 19.04 27.25
C HIS A 404 32.99 17.99 26.12
N LEU A 405 33.34 18.43 24.92
CA LEU A 405 33.80 17.55 23.85
C LEU A 405 35.21 17.06 24.17
N GLN A 406 35.36 15.78 24.49
CA GLN A 406 36.63 15.08 24.36
C GLN A 406 36.65 14.29 23.05
N ILE A 407 37.68 14.52 22.25
CA ILE A 407 38.09 13.65 21.15
C ILE A 407 39.24 12.82 21.73
N LEU A 408 39.16 11.49 21.61
CA LEU A 408 40.28 10.60 21.88
C LEU A 408 40.72 10.00 20.54
N VAL A 409 42.02 10.06 20.26
CA VAL A 409 42.65 9.42 19.10
C VAL A 409 43.44 8.23 19.62
N CYS A 410 43.17 7.05 19.08
CA CYS A 410 44.04 5.87 19.20
C CYS A 410 44.20 5.28 17.80
N SER A 411 45.45 4.96 17.44
CA SER A 411 45.83 4.41 16.13
C SER A 411 45.69 2.90 16.09
N SER A 412 45.76 2.33 14.88
CA SER A 412 45.68 0.90 14.61
C SER A 412 46.99 0.14 14.89
N ALA A 413 46.86 -1.02 15.54
CA ALA A 413 47.77 -2.16 15.46
C ALA A 413 46.94 -3.45 15.54
N LEU A 414 47.42 -4.58 15.01
CA LEU A 414 46.63 -5.80 14.78
C LEU A 414 47.37 -7.07 15.26
N SER A 415 46.61 -7.98 15.89
CA SER A 415 46.81 -9.45 15.87
C SER A 415 48.01 -10.04 16.67
N PRO A 416 48.06 -11.38 16.92
CA PRO A 416 46.98 -12.25 17.44
C PRO A 416 47.45 -13.40 18.41
N LEU A 417 46.49 -14.13 19.04
CA LEU A 417 46.64 -15.46 19.71
C LEU A 417 47.57 -15.47 20.97
N ASN A 418 47.57 -16.44 21.92
CA ASN A 418 46.97 -17.78 22.02
C ASN A 418 46.77 -18.25 23.49
N SER A 419 46.18 -19.44 23.67
CA SER A 419 46.37 -20.43 24.77
C SER A 419 45.89 -20.18 26.22
N LYS A 420 45.09 -21.16 26.67
CA LYS A 420 44.78 -21.65 28.03
C LYS A 420 45.76 -21.28 29.17
N SER A 421 45.22 -20.75 30.28
CA SER A 421 45.48 -21.30 31.62
C SER A 421 44.40 -20.87 32.64
N ASN A 422 43.84 -21.84 33.35
CA ASN A 422 43.00 -21.66 34.54
C ASN A 422 43.54 -22.65 35.58
N PHE A 423 44.08 -22.20 36.72
CA PHE A 423 43.94 -22.82 38.05
C PHE A 423 44.82 -22.14 39.13
N LYS A 424 44.41 -22.31 40.40
CA LYS A 424 45.18 -22.15 41.64
C LYS A 424 45.80 -20.76 41.95
N SER A 425 44.97 -19.85 42.44
CA SER A 425 44.99 -19.43 43.87
C SER A 425 43.81 -18.47 44.15
N MET A 426 43.15 -18.47 45.31
CA MET A 426 43.32 -19.30 46.52
C MET A 426 41.94 -19.67 47.12
N PHE A 427 41.86 -20.78 47.87
CA PHE A 427 40.63 -21.29 48.50
C PHE A 427 40.31 -20.61 49.83
N ALA A 428 39.02 -20.50 50.19
CA ALA A 428 38.56 -20.60 51.59
C ALA A 428 37.06 -21.01 51.74
N ILE A 429 36.85 -22.25 52.22
CA ILE A 429 35.94 -22.61 53.33
C ILE A 429 34.38 -22.48 53.17
N LEU A 430 33.74 -23.66 53.14
CA LEU A 430 32.38 -24.06 53.60
C LEU A 430 31.13 -23.35 53.01
N ARG A 431 30.16 -24.06 52.39
CA ARG A 431 29.22 -25.09 52.92
C ARG A 431 28.33 -24.57 54.07
N GLY A 432 26.99 -24.55 54.01
CA GLY A 432 26.04 -24.91 52.94
C GLY A 432 24.87 -25.76 53.46
N ARG A 433 23.92 -26.16 52.60
CA ARG A 433 23.00 -27.30 52.82
C ARG A 433 22.54 -27.88 51.47
N ARG A 434 22.68 -29.20 51.29
CA ARG A 434 22.02 -29.99 50.24
C ARG A 434 20.99 -30.91 50.92
N LEU A 435 19.88 -31.17 50.23
CA LEU A 435 19.18 -32.46 50.29
C LEU A 435 19.08 -33.05 48.87
N ARG A 436 18.66 -34.31 48.74
CA ARG A 436 19.06 -35.20 47.63
C ARG A 436 17.89 -35.64 46.72
N LEU A 437 18.18 -35.66 45.41
CA LEU A 437 17.83 -36.67 44.38
C LEU A 437 16.34 -36.97 44.01
N PRO A 438 16.08 -37.49 42.78
CA PRO A 438 14.73 -37.80 42.25
C PRO A 438 14.35 -39.29 42.43
N PRO A 439 13.12 -39.71 42.05
CA PRO A 439 12.96 -40.45 40.77
C PRO A 439 11.64 -40.11 39.99
N GLU A 440 11.14 -41.05 39.17
CA GLU A 440 10.22 -40.80 38.04
C GLU A 440 8.78 -41.38 38.20
N LEU A 441 7.86 -40.86 37.37
CA LEU A 441 6.61 -41.46 36.84
C LEU A 441 5.72 -42.39 37.73
N SER A 442 4.51 -41.91 38.11
CA SER A 442 3.22 -42.43 37.59
C SER A 442 1.92 -41.86 38.22
N ILE A 443 1.00 -41.41 37.35
CA ILE A 443 -0.47 -41.66 37.34
C ILE A 443 -1.40 -41.25 38.53
N LEU A 444 -2.56 -40.65 38.15
CA LEU A 444 -3.87 -40.49 38.85
C LEU A 444 -4.17 -39.31 39.83
N ALA A 445 -5.49 -39.03 39.91
CA ALA A 445 -6.27 -38.29 40.93
C ALA A 445 -6.16 -36.74 41.07
N ALA A 446 -7.02 -36.06 40.31
CA ALA A 446 -7.29 -34.62 40.25
C ALA A 446 -7.96 -33.93 41.47
N ARG A 447 -8.11 -32.58 41.36
CA ARG A 447 -8.96 -31.64 42.17
C ARG A 447 -8.41 -31.29 43.57
N GLN A 448 -8.66 -30.12 44.18
CA GLN A 448 -9.55 -29.01 43.76
C GLN A 448 -8.91 -27.59 43.71
N PHE A 449 -9.45 -26.57 44.39
CA PHE A 449 -9.65 -25.25 43.76
C PHE A 449 -9.99 -24.07 44.73
N ARG A 450 -10.15 -22.84 44.17
CA ARG A 450 -10.36 -21.49 44.80
C ARG A 450 -9.05 -20.83 45.27
N ALA A 451 -8.78 -19.53 45.06
CA ALA A 451 -9.51 -18.41 44.43
C ALA A 451 -8.48 -17.44 43.74
N SER A 452 -8.78 -16.23 43.21
CA SER A 452 -10.00 -15.41 43.18
C SER A 452 -10.08 -14.46 41.94
N GLU A 453 -11.30 -13.97 41.72
CA GLU A 453 -11.77 -12.63 41.29
C GLU A 453 -10.80 -11.55 40.73
N ASN A 454 -11.17 -10.74 39.72
CA ASN A 454 -12.41 -10.66 38.91
C ASN A 454 -12.17 -9.71 37.69
N VAL A 455 -12.84 -9.76 36.52
CA VAL A 455 -13.83 -10.70 35.91
C VAL A 455 -13.41 -10.90 34.43
N VAL A 456 -13.65 -12.09 33.84
CA VAL A 456 -13.63 -12.27 32.36
C VAL A 456 -14.87 -13.02 31.89
N PHE A 457 -15.69 -12.39 31.03
CA PHE A 457 -16.85 -13.04 30.39
C PHE A 457 -16.51 -13.64 29.01
N SER A 458 -15.83 -14.77 29.04
CA SER A 458 -15.78 -15.74 27.94
C SER A 458 -16.69 -16.93 28.28
N ARG A 459 -17.51 -17.41 27.33
CA ARG A 459 -18.20 -18.72 27.45
C ARG A 459 -18.11 -19.53 26.15
N PRO A 460 -18.10 -20.88 26.22
CA PRO A 460 -17.76 -21.75 25.09
C PRO A 460 -19.01 -22.26 24.34
N PHE A 461 -18.78 -23.06 23.29
CA PHE A 461 -19.80 -23.92 22.69
C PHE A 461 -19.81 -25.31 23.36
N THR A 462 -20.95 -25.74 23.90
CA THR A 462 -21.32 -27.16 24.06
C THR A 462 -22.80 -27.32 23.73
N THR A 463 -23.29 -28.55 23.58
CA THR A 463 -24.66 -28.85 23.10
C THR A 463 -25.40 -29.83 23.99
N GLY A 464 -26.65 -29.49 24.36
CA GLY A 464 -27.73 -30.48 24.49
C GLY A 464 -28.15 -30.96 25.89
N ARG A 465 -28.95 -30.15 26.59
CA ARG A 465 -30.26 -30.56 27.16
C ARG A 465 -31.01 -29.29 27.65
N PRO A 466 -32.36 -29.27 27.63
CA PRO A 466 -33.14 -28.21 28.30
C PRO A 466 -33.26 -28.51 29.81
N PRO A 467 -33.08 -27.52 30.71
CA PRO A 467 -33.52 -27.61 32.10
C PRO A 467 -35.04 -27.39 32.25
N PRO A 468 -35.66 -27.75 33.40
CA PRO A 468 -37.10 -27.65 33.61
C PRO A 468 -37.61 -26.21 33.78
N GLY A 469 -38.94 -26.06 33.75
CA GLY A 469 -39.61 -24.76 33.81
C GLY A 469 -39.44 -24.02 35.14
N VAL A 470 -39.47 -22.68 35.05
CA VAL A 470 -39.67 -21.79 36.19
C VAL A 470 -40.95 -20.98 35.93
N ARG A 471 -41.81 -21.06 36.95
CA ARG A 471 -43.13 -20.48 37.18
C ARG A 471 -43.51 -19.22 36.37
N GLU A 472 -44.78 -19.17 36.00
CA GLU A 472 -45.46 -17.97 35.52
C GLU A 472 -45.60 -16.91 36.62
N ASN A 473 -45.96 -15.69 36.21
CA ASN A 473 -46.18 -14.49 37.03
C ASN A 473 -44.96 -13.95 37.80
N ASP A 474 -44.33 -12.95 37.19
CA ASP A 474 -44.51 -11.58 37.69
C ASP A 474 -44.70 -10.62 36.50
N SER A 475 -45.64 -9.68 36.60
CA SER A 475 -46.31 -9.07 35.44
C SER A 475 -45.97 -7.62 35.13
N GLU A 476 -44.73 -7.17 35.36
CA GLU A 476 -44.20 -5.98 34.66
C GLU A 476 -43.32 -6.38 33.47
N LYS A 477 -43.93 -6.36 32.28
CA LYS A 477 -43.22 -6.50 30.99
C LYS A 477 -42.34 -5.27 30.77
N SER A 478 -41.12 -5.29 31.33
CA SER A 478 -40.07 -4.27 31.15
C SER A 478 -40.16 -3.64 29.76
N PHE A 479 -40.27 -2.31 29.69
CA PHE A 479 -40.37 -1.55 28.43
C PHE A 479 -39.33 -1.99 27.38
N THR A 480 -38.13 -2.36 27.83
CA THR A 480 -37.09 -2.93 26.98
C THR A 480 -37.52 -4.20 26.25
N LEU A 481 -38.20 -5.14 26.95
CA LEU A 481 -38.60 -6.43 26.39
C LEU A 481 -39.64 -6.27 25.28
N SER A 482 -40.69 -5.47 25.52
CA SER A 482 -41.74 -5.20 24.53
C SER A 482 -41.16 -4.47 23.31
N TYR A 483 -40.36 -3.42 23.53
CA TYR A 483 -39.68 -2.66 22.47
C TYR A 483 -38.72 -3.51 21.62
N LEU A 484 -38.01 -4.48 22.22
CA LEU A 484 -37.13 -5.39 21.48
C LEU A 484 -37.88 -6.34 20.55
N VAL A 485 -39.09 -6.77 20.93
CA VAL A 485 -39.94 -7.60 20.07
C VAL A 485 -40.57 -6.74 18.98
N SER A 486 -41.27 -5.65 19.33
CA SER A 486 -42.02 -4.82 18.38
C SER A 486 -41.15 -4.01 17.42
N SER A 487 -40.18 -3.26 17.93
CA SER A 487 -39.43 -2.25 17.16
C SER A 487 -38.13 -2.79 16.55
N CYS A 488 -37.52 -3.79 17.19
CA CYS A 488 -36.27 -4.41 16.74
C CYS A 488 -36.44 -5.77 16.04
N GLY A 489 -37.61 -6.40 16.11
CA GLY A 489 -37.89 -7.68 15.45
C GLY A 489 -37.05 -8.85 16.00
N LEU A 490 -36.91 -8.95 17.32
CA LEU A 490 -36.34 -10.12 17.97
C LEU A 490 -37.43 -11.16 18.28
N ALA A 491 -37.12 -12.43 18.10
CA ALA A 491 -37.92 -13.52 18.66
C ALA A 491 -37.92 -13.43 20.21
N SER A 492 -39.01 -13.87 20.85
CA SER A 492 -39.21 -13.70 22.30
C SER A 492 -38.04 -14.24 23.15
N ASP A 493 -37.53 -15.42 22.80
CA ASP A 493 -36.37 -16.04 23.46
C ASP A 493 -35.08 -15.19 23.34
N ALA A 494 -34.91 -14.49 22.22
CA ALA A 494 -33.79 -13.58 21.99
C ALA A 494 -33.99 -12.25 22.71
N ALA A 495 -35.22 -11.72 22.75
CA ALA A 495 -35.55 -10.49 23.47
C ALA A 495 -35.26 -10.62 24.97
N VAL A 496 -35.67 -11.73 25.62
CA VAL A 496 -35.36 -12.01 27.04
C VAL A 496 -33.85 -12.08 27.32
N ARG A 497 -33.07 -12.67 26.41
CA ARG A 497 -31.59 -12.73 26.50
C ARG A 497 -30.88 -11.39 26.23
N VAL A 498 -31.62 -10.35 25.84
CA VAL A 498 -31.13 -9.02 25.48
C VAL A 498 -31.60 -7.97 26.49
N SER A 499 -32.84 -8.02 26.99
CA SER A 499 -33.33 -7.17 28.09
C SER A 499 -32.59 -7.41 29.40
N SER A 500 -32.08 -8.63 29.62
CA SER A 500 -31.17 -8.96 30.73
C SER A 500 -29.78 -8.29 30.62
N LYS A 501 -29.47 -7.57 29.52
CA LYS A 501 -28.17 -6.92 29.25
C LYS A 501 -28.29 -5.43 28.91
N LEU A 502 -29.51 -4.92 28.79
CA LEU A 502 -29.86 -3.60 28.33
C LEU A 502 -31.15 -3.20 29.05
N GLN A 503 -31.20 -2.01 29.64
CA GLN A 503 -32.45 -1.43 30.10
C GLN A 503 -32.66 -0.08 29.41
N LEU A 504 -33.77 0.04 28.69
CA LEU A 504 -34.21 1.25 28.02
C LEU A 504 -35.23 1.97 28.92
N LYS A 505 -35.13 3.31 29.00
CA LYS A 505 -36.06 4.15 29.79
C LYS A 505 -37.07 4.93 28.93
N SER A 506 -36.79 5.13 27.64
CA SER A 506 -37.66 5.81 26.68
C SER A 506 -37.41 5.31 25.26
N PRO A 507 -38.37 5.45 24.32
CA PRO A 507 -38.20 5.04 22.92
C PRO A 507 -37.32 6.01 22.10
N GLU A 508 -37.22 7.28 22.50
CA GLU A 508 -36.70 8.37 21.65
C GLU A 508 -35.27 8.10 21.13
N LYS A 509 -34.37 7.70 22.04
CA LYS A 509 -32.97 7.41 21.73
C LYS A 509 -32.80 6.13 20.89
N PRO A 510 -33.38 4.98 21.27
CA PRO A 510 -33.27 3.79 20.44
C PRO A 510 -33.99 3.95 19.09
N ASP A 511 -35.10 4.70 18.97
CA ASP A 511 -35.74 4.96 17.68
C ASP A 511 -34.89 5.87 16.79
N ALA A 512 -34.25 6.91 17.35
CA ALA A 512 -33.27 7.71 16.60
C ALA A 512 -32.08 6.86 16.10
N VAL A 513 -31.62 5.89 16.88
CA VAL A 513 -30.62 4.88 16.43
C VAL A 513 -31.19 4.00 15.31
N LEU A 514 -32.39 3.44 15.48
CA LEU A 514 -33.01 2.56 14.47
C LEU A 514 -33.26 3.29 13.15
N ASN A 515 -33.71 4.54 13.20
CA ASN A 515 -33.98 5.36 12.02
C ASN A 515 -32.68 5.75 11.29
N LEU A 516 -31.60 6.08 12.01
CA LEU A 516 -30.27 6.26 11.41
C LEU A 516 -29.78 4.97 10.74
N LEU A 517 -29.98 3.81 11.35
CA LEU A 517 -29.59 2.52 10.76
C LEU A 517 -30.42 2.18 9.51
N ARG A 518 -31.75 2.40 9.55
CA ARG A 518 -32.65 2.24 8.40
C ARG A 518 -32.21 3.15 7.23
N LEU A 519 -31.88 4.42 7.50
CA LEU A 519 -31.36 5.38 6.51
C LEU A 519 -30.07 4.90 5.82
N TYR A 520 -29.16 4.26 6.56
CA TYR A 520 -27.93 3.65 6.02
C TYR A 520 -28.13 2.23 5.48
N GLY A 521 -29.38 1.81 5.22
CA GLY A 521 -29.73 0.58 4.51
C GLY A 521 -29.67 -0.70 5.35
N PHE A 522 -29.77 -0.60 6.69
CA PHE A 522 -29.90 -1.78 7.54
C PHE A 522 -31.32 -2.35 7.48
N THR A 523 -31.43 -3.61 7.09
CA THR A 523 -32.70 -4.36 7.10
C THR A 523 -33.14 -4.69 8.53
N ALA A 524 -34.43 -4.97 8.76
CA ALA A 524 -34.91 -5.47 10.06
C ALA A 524 -34.15 -6.73 10.52
N ALA A 525 -33.80 -7.63 9.60
CA ALA A 525 -32.99 -8.81 9.90
C ALA A 525 -31.54 -8.46 10.31
N ASP A 526 -30.92 -7.43 9.70
CA ASP A 526 -29.60 -6.95 10.11
C ASP A 526 -29.66 -6.19 11.45
N ILE A 527 -30.72 -5.43 11.73
CA ILE A 527 -30.98 -4.78 13.03
C ILE A 527 -31.12 -5.85 14.13
N SER A 528 -32.00 -6.84 13.94
CA SER A 528 -32.23 -7.94 14.89
C SER A 528 -30.95 -8.74 15.18
N VAL A 529 -30.16 -9.07 14.13
CA VAL A 529 -28.84 -9.71 14.28
C VAL A 529 -27.83 -8.82 15.02
N MET A 530 -27.88 -7.49 14.81
CA MET A 530 -26.96 -6.56 15.46
C MET A 530 -27.27 -6.37 16.94
N VAL A 531 -28.54 -6.12 17.28
CA VAL A 531 -29.03 -5.93 18.66
C VAL A 531 -28.83 -7.20 19.48
N THR A 532 -29.09 -8.38 18.90
CA THR A 532 -28.81 -9.69 19.54
C THR A 532 -27.32 -9.89 19.86
N ARG A 533 -26.42 -9.26 19.09
CA ARG A 533 -24.95 -9.34 19.28
C ARG A 533 -24.37 -8.24 20.17
N TRP A 534 -24.95 -7.05 20.13
CA TRP A 534 -24.51 -5.87 20.87
C TRP A 534 -25.72 -5.00 21.24
N PRO A 535 -26.43 -5.33 22.33
CA PRO A 535 -27.65 -4.63 22.75
C PRO A 535 -27.45 -3.11 22.89
N ASN A 536 -26.31 -2.72 23.45
CA ASN A 536 -25.95 -1.34 23.78
C ASN A 536 -25.80 -0.42 22.55
N VAL A 537 -25.93 -0.94 21.32
CA VAL A 537 -26.10 -0.10 20.12
C VAL A 537 -27.32 0.82 20.25
N LEU A 538 -28.40 0.34 20.88
CA LEU A 538 -29.63 1.09 21.13
C LEU A 538 -29.47 2.23 22.16
N SER A 539 -28.37 2.25 22.91
CA SER A 539 -28.00 3.32 23.85
C SER A 539 -26.93 4.27 23.29
N ALA A 540 -26.45 4.06 22.06
CA ALA A 540 -25.44 4.93 21.45
C ALA A 540 -26.07 6.26 20.98
N CYS A 541 -25.33 7.37 21.10
CA CYS A 541 -25.75 8.64 20.49
C CYS A 541 -25.65 8.53 18.95
N PRO A 542 -26.75 8.73 18.19
CA PRO A 542 -26.74 8.58 16.73
C PRO A 542 -25.66 9.45 16.06
N ASP A 543 -25.71 10.75 16.29
CA ASP A 543 -24.95 11.78 15.55
C ASP A 543 -23.48 11.84 15.96
N LYS A 544 -23.20 11.55 17.24
CA LYS A 544 -21.85 11.64 17.82
C LYS A 544 -21.08 10.32 17.74
N THR A 545 -21.76 9.19 17.70
CA THR A 545 -21.12 7.86 17.86
C THR A 545 -21.28 6.95 16.65
N LEU A 546 -22.42 6.99 15.94
CA LEU A 546 -22.72 6.08 14.83
C LEU A 546 -22.55 6.75 13.47
N LEU A 547 -23.22 7.89 13.26
CA LEU A 547 -23.25 8.64 11.99
C LEU A 547 -21.84 8.87 11.40
N PRO A 548 -20.83 9.38 12.13
CA PRO A 548 -19.53 9.67 11.53
C PRO A 548 -18.78 8.41 11.05
N LYS A 549 -19.11 7.24 11.61
CA LYS A 549 -18.52 5.95 11.21
C LYS A 549 -19.21 5.39 9.97
N LEU A 550 -20.53 5.56 9.88
CA LEU A 550 -21.34 5.18 8.71
C LEU A 550 -21.00 6.08 7.50
N GLU A 551 -20.89 7.39 7.70
CA GLU A 551 -20.38 8.35 6.71
C GLU A 551 -18.98 7.98 6.23
N PHE A 552 -18.05 7.69 7.15
CA PHE A 552 -16.69 7.29 6.81
C PHE A 552 -16.65 6.07 5.88
N PHE A 553 -17.30 4.96 6.25
CA PHE A 553 -17.32 3.77 5.39
C PHE A 553 -18.04 4.01 4.06
N THR A 554 -19.05 4.87 4.03
CA THR A 554 -19.76 5.25 2.79
C THR A 554 -18.87 6.11 1.88
N SER A 555 -18.15 7.09 2.41
CA SER A 555 -17.27 8.00 1.66
C SER A 555 -16.05 7.32 1.04
N ILE A 556 -15.48 6.29 1.69
CA ILE A 556 -14.44 5.44 1.08
C ILE A 556 -15.01 4.44 0.04
N GLY A 557 -16.33 4.40 -0.14
CA GLY A 557 -16.99 3.65 -1.21
C GLY A 557 -17.50 2.25 -0.83
N VAL A 558 -17.74 1.95 0.46
CA VAL A 558 -18.45 0.72 0.83
C VAL A 558 -19.94 0.83 0.47
N PRO A 559 -20.53 -0.07 -0.35
CA PRO A 559 -21.95 -0.02 -0.68
C PRO A 559 -22.83 -0.29 0.54
N LEU A 560 -23.90 0.51 0.75
CA LEU A 560 -24.77 0.44 1.93
C LEU A 560 -25.29 -0.99 2.28
N PRO A 561 -25.78 -1.82 1.34
CA PRO A 561 -26.24 -3.18 1.68
C PRO A 561 -25.11 -4.09 2.19
N ILE A 562 -23.87 -3.82 1.79
CA ILE A 562 -22.69 -4.52 2.29
C ILE A 562 -22.30 -3.94 3.66
N LEU A 563 -22.31 -2.62 3.82
CA LEU A 563 -22.02 -1.93 5.07
C LEU A 563 -22.91 -2.46 6.21
N ALA A 564 -24.23 -2.44 6.01
CA ALA A 564 -25.22 -2.99 6.91
C ALA A 564 -24.96 -4.47 7.25
N HIS A 565 -24.88 -5.33 6.23
CA HIS A 565 -24.72 -6.78 6.39
C HIS A 565 -23.41 -7.20 7.08
N LYS A 566 -22.39 -6.33 7.03
CA LYS A 566 -21.07 -6.55 7.65
C LYS A 566 -21.00 -6.00 9.07
N LEU A 567 -21.55 -4.80 9.31
CA LEU A 567 -21.61 -4.21 10.65
C LEU A 567 -22.58 -4.96 11.56
N SER A 568 -23.73 -5.42 11.08
CA SER A 568 -24.68 -6.23 11.86
C SER A 568 -24.05 -7.48 12.47
N ARG A 569 -23.13 -8.11 11.74
CA ARG A 569 -22.38 -9.30 12.18
C ARG A 569 -21.12 -8.97 12.97
N THR A 570 -20.64 -7.73 12.91
CA THR A 570 -19.38 -7.27 13.51
C THR A 570 -19.54 -5.93 14.28
N PRO A 571 -20.54 -5.79 15.18
CA PRO A 571 -20.93 -4.51 15.77
C PRO A 571 -19.85 -3.84 16.63
N SER A 572 -18.87 -4.59 17.14
CA SER A 572 -17.72 -4.04 17.87
C SER A 572 -16.94 -3.00 17.06
N LEU A 573 -17.01 -3.02 15.73
CA LEU A 573 -16.44 -1.97 14.89
C LEU A 573 -17.09 -0.60 15.10
N LEU A 574 -18.39 -0.55 15.43
CA LEU A 574 -19.10 0.68 15.77
C LEU A 574 -18.80 1.18 17.19
N TRP A 575 -18.14 0.38 18.04
CA TRP A 575 -17.62 0.85 19.32
C TRP A 575 -16.29 1.60 19.14
N HIS A 576 -15.35 1.06 18.35
CA HIS A 576 -14.01 1.62 18.16
C HIS A 576 -13.99 3.09 17.70
N SER A 577 -12.96 3.82 18.12
CA SER A 577 -12.76 5.25 17.79
C SER A 577 -12.53 5.45 16.29
N LEU A 578 -13.27 6.39 15.68
CA LEU A 578 -13.06 6.74 14.28
C LEU A 578 -11.64 7.31 14.05
N LYS A 579 -11.23 8.27 14.89
CA LYS A 579 -9.98 9.02 14.74
C LYS A 579 -8.71 8.28 15.18
N SER A 580 -8.83 7.28 16.06
CA SER A 580 -7.67 6.57 16.65
C SER A 580 -7.71 5.04 16.52
N SER A 581 -8.58 4.51 15.65
CA SER A 581 -8.61 3.10 15.27
C SER A 581 -8.98 2.93 13.81
N ILE A 582 -10.18 3.39 13.42
CA ILE A 582 -10.73 3.12 12.08
C ILE A 582 -9.94 3.83 10.97
N ILE A 583 -9.65 5.13 11.14
CA ILE A 583 -8.88 5.92 10.18
C ILE A 583 -7.42 5.42 10.05
N PRO A 584 -6.64 5.23 11.15
CA PRO A 584 -5.30 4.66 11.04
C PRO A 584 -5.23 3.29 10.34
N SER A 585 -6.16 2.37 10.64
CA SER A 585 -6.23 1.07 9.94
C SER A 585 -6.59 1.22 8.46
N TYR A 586 -7.43 2.19 8.10
CA TYR A 586 -7.73 2.53 6.70
C TYR A 586 -6.51 3.12 5.98
N ASP A 587 -5.80 4.08 6.59
CA ASP A 587 -4.63 4.73 6.00
C ASP A 587 -3.50 3.71 5.77
N PHE A 588 -3.24 2.82 6.74
CA PHE A 588 -2.31 1.69 6.59
C PHE A 588 -2.69 0.80 5.40
N LEU A 589 -3.93 0.31 5.34
CA LEU A 589 -4.41 -0.53 4.23
C LEU A 589 -4.39 0.22 2.89
N LYS A 590 -4.64 1.53 2.88
CA LYS A 590 -4.62 2.36 1.67
C LYS A 590 -3.22 2.55 1.12
N ASN A 591 -2.24 2.79 1.99
CA ASN A 591 -0.82 2.86 1.61
C ASN A 591 -0.33 1.49 1.09
N LEU A 592 -0.76 0.39 1.71
CA LEU A 592 -0.31 -0.96 1.34
C LEU A 592 -0.99 -1.54 0.08
N LEU A 593 -2.23 -1.11 -0.23
CA LEU A 593 -3.02 -1.57 -1.38
C LEU A 593 -3.14 -0.53 -2.52
N GLY A 594 -2.54 0.65 -2.36
CA GLY A 594 -2.53 1.76 -3.32
C GLY A 594 -3.90 2.35 -3.70
N SER A 595 -5.02 1.84 -3.17
CA SER A 595 -6.36 2.22 -3.63
C SER A 595 -7.49 1.93 -2.63
N ASP A 596 -8.47 2.84 -2.57
CA ASP A 596 -9.70 2.65 -1.78
C ASP A 596 -10.48 1.39 -2.18
N LYS A 597 -10.41 0.99 -3.46
CA LYS A 597 -11.01 -0.26 -3.96
C LYS A 597 -10.45 -1.50 -3.24
N GLY A 598 -9.14 -1.52 -2.99
CA GLY A 598 -8.49 -2.58 -2.22
C GLY A 598 -9.00 -2.59 -0.77
N VAL A 599 -9.01 -1.44 -0.11
CA VAL A 599 -9.46 -1.31 1.28
C VAL A 599 -10.94 -1.70 1.47
N VAL A 600 -11.81 -1.31 0.52
CA VAL A 600 -13.22 -1.74 0.45
C VAL A 600 -13.34 -3.25 0.22
N GLN A 601 -12.42 -3.88 -0.52
CA GLN A 601 -12.40 -5.34 -0.69
C GLN A 601 -11.97 -6.06 0.60
N VAL A 602 -10.98 -5.53 1.34
CA VAL A 602 -10.63 -6.01 2.70
C VAL A 602 -11.83 -5.93 3.63
N PHE A 603 -12.53 -4.79 3.65
CA PHE A 603 -13.75 -4.60 4.46
C PHE A 603 -14.83 -5.64 4.15
N LYS A 604 -15.09 -5.95 2.86
CA LYS A 604 -16.04 -7.02 2.47
C LYS A 604 -15.65 -8.38 3.07
N GLN A 605 -14.36 -8.71 3.10
CA GLN A 605 -13.93 -10.03 3.58
C GLN A 605 -13.88 -10.11 5.10
N ALA A 606 -13.41 -9.04 5.75
CA ALA A 606 -13.09 -9.00 7.17
C ALA A 606 -13.21 -7.57 7.74
N PRO A 607 -14.41 -7.12 8.14
CA PRO A 607 -14.60 -5.82 8.76
C PRO A 607 -13.78 -5.63 10.05
N GLN A 608 -13.46 -6.73 10.75
CA GLN A 608 -12.73 -6.72 12.02
C GLN A 608 -11.27 -6.24 11.94
N PHE A 609 -10.79 -5.83 10.76
CA PHE A 609 -9.49 -5.17 10.54
C PHE A 609 -9.46 -3.70 10.95
N PHE A 610 -10.60 -3.01 10.90
CA PHE A 610 -10.68 -1.58 11.23
C PHE A 610 -10.83 -1.32 12.75
N GLY A 611 -10.68 -2.39 13.55
CA GLY A 611 -10.68 -2.35 15.01
C GLY A 611 -9.29 -2.13 15.61
N TRP A 612 -9.26 -1.97 16.93
CA TRP A 612 -8.07 -1.49 17.65
C TRP A 612 -6.88 -2.46 17.62
N SER A 613 -5.67 -1.91 17.61
CA SER A 613 -4.37 -2.60 17.75
C SER A 613 -4.02 -3.67 16.70
N ARG A 614 -4.70 -3.70 15.54
CA ARG A 614 -4.47 -4.75 14.51
C ARG A 614 -3.62 -4.35 13.31
N ALA A 615 -3.38 -3.06 13.10
CA ALA A 615 -2.48 -2.61 12.03
C ALA A 615 -1.05 -3.13 12.28
N ASP A 616 -0.62 -3.11 13.55
CA ASP A 616 0.70 -3.55 14.01
C ASP A 616 0.89 -5.07 13.80
N ASP A 617 -0.08 -5.89 14.26
CA ASP A 617 -0.10 -7.35 14.02
C ASP A 617 0.11 -7.71 12.54
N ILE A 618 -0.61 -7.02 11.65
CA ILE A 618 -0.55 -7.25 10.19
C ILE A 618 0.78 -6.75 9.65
N SER A 619 1.28 -5.60 10.10
CA SER A 619 2.56 -5.05 9.65
C SER A 619 3.71 -5.99 10.00
N SER A 620 3.71 -6.55 11.22
CA SER A 620 4.67 -7.59 11.64
C SER A 620 4.53 -8.86 10.81
N ASN A 621 3.33 -9.43 10.68
CA ASN A 621 3.09 -10.65 9.91
C ASN A 621 3.39 -10.51 8.41
N PHE A 622 3.11 -9.34 7.81
CA PHE A 622 3.38 -9.03 6.40
C PHE A 622 4.88 -8.82 6.16
N SER A 623 5.57 -8.14 7.07
CA SER A 623 7.03 -7.95 7.01
C SER A 623 7.79 -9.25 7.25
N PHE A 624 7.30 -10.10 8.16
CA PHE A 624 7.80 -11.45 8.39
C PHE A 624 7.72 -12.30 7.12
N LEU A 625 6.54 -12.38 6.48
CA LEU A 625 6.40 -13.16 5.24
C LEU A 625 7.22 -12.59 4.07
N LEU A 626 7.43 -11.26 3.99
CA LEU A 626 8.40 -10.67 3.05
C LEU A 626 9.83 -11.14 3.36
N ALA A 627 10.24 -11.14 4.63
CA ALA A 627 11.58 -11.57 5.05
C ALA A 627 11.82 -13.07 4.83
N CYS A 628 10.78 -13.91 4.90
CA CYS A 628 10.83 -15.31 4.49
C CYS A 628 11.04 -15.50 2.97
N GLY A 629 10.84 -14.45 2.16
CA GLY A 629 10.99 -14.48 0.70
C GLY A 629 9.68 -14.51 -0.09
N VAL A 630 8.50 -14.36 0.54
CA VAL A 630 7.23 -14.39 -0.21
C VAL A 630 7.09 -13.15 -1.10
N PRO A 631 6.80 -13.29 -2.41
CA PRO A 631 6.65 -12.16 -3.31
C PRO A 631 5.57 -11.17 -2.85
N ARG A 632 5.94 -9.88 -2.79
CA ARG A 632 5.05 -8.77 -2.40
C ARG A 632 3.69 -8.77 -3.14
N PRO A 633 3.60 -9.04 -4.47
CA PRO A 633 2.30 -9.13 -5.16
C PRO A 633 1.39 -10.23 -4.62
N SER A 634 1.97 -11.39 -4.25
CA SER A 634 1.24 -12.52 -3.65
C SER A 634 0.68 -12.17 -2.28
N LEU A 635 1.45 -11.45 -1.45
CA LEU A 635 0.98 -10.94 -0.15
C LEU A 635 -0.08 -9.85 -0.28
N VAL A 636 0.03 -8.94 -1.26
CA VAL A 636 -1.01 -7.93 -1.56
C VAL A 636 -2.31 -8.60 -2.04
N SER A 637 -2.22 -9.65 -2.85
CA SER A 637 -3.36 -10.47 -3.26
C SER A 637 -4.01 -11.16 -2.05
N LEU A 638 -3.20 -11.81 -1.20
CA LEU A 638 -3.68 -12.47 0.01
C LEU A 638 -4.35 -11.48 0.98
N LEU A 639 -3.76 -10.30 1.20
CA LEU A 639 -4.38 -9.23 1.99
C LEU A 639 -5.70 -8.74 1.36
N THR A 640 -5.80 -8.70 0.03
CA THR A 640 -7.02 -8.25 -0.66
C THR A 640 -8.18 -9.25 -0.54
N TYR A 641 -7.90 -10.56 -0.63
CA TYR A 641 -8.95 -11.59 -0.74
C TYR A 641 -9.12 -12.47 0.52
N GLU A 642 -8.03 -12.82 1.20
CA GLU A 642 -8.02 -13.72 2.36
C GLU A 642 -7.25 -13.19 3.59
N PRO A 643 -7.37 -11.89 3.95
CA PRO A 643 -6.49 -11.23 4.92
C PRO A 643 -6.49 -11.84 6.33
N ARG A 644 -7.51 -12.65 6.66
CA ARG A 644 -7.69 -13.31 7.96
C ARG A 644 -6.47 -14.13 8.42
N MET A 645 -5.65 -14.63 7.52
CA MET A 645 -4.40 -15.34 7.86
C MET A 645 -3.42 -14.45 8.63
N LEU A 646 -3.35 -13.15 8.28
CA LEU A 646 -2.45 -12.16 8.88
C LEU A 646 -2.94 -11.64 10.25
N LEU A 647 -4.02 -12.20 10.80
CA LEU A 647 -4.48 -11.99 12.19
C LEU A 647 -4.09 -13.15 13.13
N ALA A 648 -3.28 -14.10 12.66
CA ALA A 648 -2.68 -15.09 13.55
C ALA A 648 -1.61 -14.42 14.46
N PRO A 649 -1.42 -14.88 15.70
CA PRO A 649 -0.23 -14.55 16.47
C PRO A 649 1.03 -14.91 15.68
N GLN A 650 2.04 -14.03 15.69
CA GLN A 650 3.23 -14.16 14.85
C GLN A 650 3.99 -15.48 15.10
N GLU A 651 4.05 -15.94 16.35
CA GLU A 651 4.59 -17.25 16.76
C GLU A 651 3.91 -18.41 16.02
N LYS A 652 2.56 -18.42 15.97
CA LYS A 652 1.80 -19.45 15.24
C LYS A 652 2.04 -19.33 13.73
N LEU A 653 2.15 -18.11 13.21
CA LEU A 653 2.43 -17.90 11.79
C LEU A 653 3.82 -18.42 11.41
N SER A 654 4.86 -18.17 12.23
CA SER A 654 6.20 -18.72 12.02
C SER A 654 6.19 -20.24 12.00
N SER A 655 5.70 -20.89 13.07
CA SER A 655 5.63 -22.35 13.14
C SER A 655 4.86 -22.98 11.96
N CYS A 656 3.88 -22.27 11.39
CA CYS A 656 3.17 -22.71 10.18
C CYS A 656 3.93 -22.43 8.86
N VAL A 657 4.81 -21.44 8.82
CA VAL A 657 5.76 -21.18 7.72
C VAL A 657 6.88 -22.22 7.75
N ASP A 658 7.51 -22.42 8.90
CA ASP A 658 8.63 -23.32 9.10
C ASP A 658 8.24 -24.77 8.70
N ARG A 659 7.08 -25.23 9.19
CA ARG A 659 6.49 -26.52 8.80
C ARG A 659 6.06 -26.59 7.33
N ALA A 660 5.72 -25.47 6.67
CA ALA A 660 5.43 -25.49 5.23
C ALA A 660 6.71 -25.67 4.40
N ILE A 661 7.83 -25.07 4.83
CA ILE A 661 9.15 -25.26 4.22
C ILE A 661 9.61 -26.72 4.41
N GLU A 662 9.47 -27.28 5.61
CA GLU A 662 9.77 -28.69 5.95
C GLU A 662 8.96 -29.70 5.09
N ILE A 663 7.67 -29.40 4.84
CA ILE A 663 6.83 -30.21 3.95
C ILE A 663 7.27 -30.11 2.48
N GLY A 664 8.08 -29.12 2.11
CA GLY A 664 8.67 -28.97 0.78
C GLY A 664 7.94 -27.98 -0.14
N PHE A 665 7.25 -26.98 0.42
CA PHE A 665 6.65 -25.92 -0.38
C PHE A 665 7.67 -24.82 -0.73
N ASP A 666 7.84 -24.53 -2.02
CA ASP A 666 8.50 -23.31 -2.51
C ASP A 666 7.76 -22.06 -2.00
N VAL A 667 8.47 -21.20 -1.28
CA VAL A 667 7.98 -19.94 -0.69
C VAL A 667 7.45 -18.97 -1.76
N SER A 668 7.99 -19.03 -2.98
CA SER A 668 7.59 -18.21 -4.12
C SER A 668 6.20 -18.60 -4.66
N SER A 669 5.76 -19.83 -4.41
CA SER A 669 4.58 -20.43 -5.01
C SER A 669 3.27 -19.96 -4.36
N ASN A 670 2.24 -19.79 -5.20
CA ASN A 670 0.87 -19.62 -4.74
C ASN A 670 0.30 -20.87 -4.02
N ALA A 671 1.01 -22.01 -4.02
CA ALA A 671 0.70 -23.15 -3.17
C ALA A 671 1.09 -22.90 -1.71
N PHE A 672 2.27 -22.36 -1.43
CA PHE A 672 2.77 -22.08 -0.08
C PHE A 672 1.79 -21.22 0.75
N LEU A 673 1.27 -20.13 0.18
CA LEU A 673 0.27 -19.30 0.84
C LEU A 673 -1.06 -20.03 1.11
N LYS A 674 -1.47 -20.99 0.27
CA LYS A 674 -2.63 -21.86 0.53
C LYS A 674 -2.33 -22.89 1.62
N ALA A 675 -1.09 -23.37 1.71
CA ALA A 675 -0.64 -24.29 2.75
C ALA A 675 -0.64 -23.59 4.12
N ILE A 676 0.02 -22.43 4.26
CA ILE A 676 0.00 -21.64 5.51
C ILE A 676 -1.45 -21.34 5.95
N ARG A 677 -2.33 -20.97 5.02
CA ARG A 677 -3.76 -20.75 5.29
C ARG A 677 -4.47 -21.96 5.91
N VAL A 678 -4.07 -23.18 5.57
CA VAL A 678 -4.55 -24.43 6.19
C VAL A 678 -3.87 -24.67 7.54
N LEU A 679 -2.54 -24.60 7.60
CA LEU A 679 -1.75 -24.88 8.80
C LEU A 679 -2.07 -23.90 9.95
N VAL A 680 -2.32 -22.62 9.64
CA VAL A 680 -2.78 -21.59 10.58
C VAL A 680 -4.26 -21.80 10.95
N GLY A 681 -5.08 -22.24 9.98
CA GLY A 681 -6.53 -22.33 10.11
C GLY A 681 -7.06 -23.53 10.91
N PHE A 682 -6.26 -24.59 11.04
CA PHE A 682 -6.61 -25.81 11.78
C PHE A 682 -5.60 -26.11 12.89
N GLU A 683 -6.00 -26.94 13.85
CA GLU A 683 -5.11 -27.55 14.84
C GLU A 683 -4.51 -28.83 14.27
N GLU A 684 -3.31 -29.20 14.72
CA GLU A 684 -2.60 -30.38 14.23
C GLU A 684 -3.38 -31.69 14.50
N SER A 685 -4.05 -31.79 15.65
CA SER A 685 -4.99 -32.86 15.99
C SER A 685 -6.11 -33.03 14.94
N THR A 686 -6.50 -31.94 14.28
CA THR A 686 -7.54 -31.93 13.24
C THR A 686 -6.96 -32.18 11.85
N LEU A 687 -5.70 -31.81 11.58
CA LEU A 687 -5.00 -32.21 10.37
C LEU A 687 -4.67 -33.71 10.38
N LYS A 688 -4.17 -34.25 11.48
CA LYS A 688 -3.90 -35.68 11.68
C LYS A 688 -5.16 -36.54 11.47
N ARG A 689 -6.33 -36.13 11.99
CA ARG A 689 -7.61 -36.81 11.73
C ARG A 689 -8.08 -36.71 10.27
N LYS A 690 -7.71 -35.67 9.52
CA LYS A 690 -8.00 -35.59 8.06
C LYS A 690 -7.07 -36.48 7.24
N MET A 691 -5.80 -36.53 7.60
CA MET A 691 -4.82 -37.47 7.03
C MET A 691 -5.30 -38.91 7.24
N GLU A 692 -5.81 -39.23 8.43
CA GLU A 692 -6.39 -40.55 8.71
C GLU A 692 -7.58 -40.89 7.80
N VAL A 693 -8.50 -39.95 7.58
CA VAL A 693 -9.61 -40.18 6.62
C VAL A 693 -9.09 -40.40 5.20
N TYR A 694 -7.99 -39.77 4.78
CA TYR A 694 -7.35 -40.08 3.50
C TYR A 694 -6.68 -41.47 3.48
N ARG A 695 -6.04 -41.92 4.57
CA ARG A 695 -5.50 -43.28 4.71
C ARG A 695 -6.60 -44.34 4.62
N MET A 696 -7.71 -44.13 5.34
CA MET A 696 -8.92 -44.96 5.25
C MET A 696 -9.53 -45.01 3.85
N CYS A 697 -9.25 -44.00 3.00
CA CYS A 697 -9.63 -43.96 1.59
C CYS A 697 -8.52 -44.46 0.65
N GLY A 698 -7.58 -45.27 1.16
CA GLY A 698 -6.53 -45.92 0.38
C GLY A 698 -5.35 -45.05 -0.06
N MET A 699 -5.23 -43.81 0.43
CA MET A 699 -4.08 -42.95 0.10
C MET A 699 -2.89 -43.22 1.04
N SER A 700 -1.70 -43.45 0.47
CA SER A 700 -0.45 -43.55 1.22
C SER A 700 0.04 -42.19 1.77
N GLU A 701 1.05 -42.17 2.64
CA GLU A 701 1.69 -40.93 3.09
C GLU A 701 2.26 -40.09 1.94
N SER A 702 2.86 -40.73 0.93
CA SER A 702 3.37 -40.05 -0.26
C SER A 702 2.26 -39.52 -1.15
N ASP A 703 1.12 -40.22 -1.25
CA ASP A 703 -0.09 -39.70 -1.91
C ASP A 703 -0.65 -38.48 -1.17
N ILE A 704 -0.76 -38.54 0.16
CA ILE A 704 -1.26 -37.45 1.00
C ILE A 704 -0.33 -36.23 0.89
N ARG A 705 1.00 -36.44 0.92
CA ARG A 705 2.00 -35.38 0.71
C ARG A 705 1.90 -34.78 -0.69
N THR A 706 1.77 -35.61 -1.73
CA THR A 706 1.58 -35.17 -3.12
C THR A 706 0.30 -34.34 -3.28
N ALA A 707 -0.81 -34.84 -2.73
CA ALA A 707 -2.11 -34.19 -2.76
C ALA A 707 -2.11 -32.83 -2.05
N PHE A 708 -1.36 -32.71 -0.95
CA PHE A 708 -1.22 -31.46 -0.21
C PHE A 708 -0.28 -30.48 -0.92
N LEU A 709 0.87 -30.93 -1.43
CA LEU A 709 1.80 -30.10 -2.21
C LEU A 709 1.15 -29.53 -3.47
N GLY A 710 0.46 -30.36 -4.25
CA GLY A 710 -0.20 -29.94 -5.49
C GLY A 710 -1.39 -28.99 -5.27
N HIS A 711 -2.23 -29.24 -4.25
CA HIS A 711 -3.38 -28.39 -3.95
C HIS A 711 -3.75 -28.40 -2.45
N PRO A 712 -3.13 -27.54 -1.61
CA PRO A 712 -3.26 -27.60 -0.15
C PRO A 712 -4.68 -27.51 0.41
N LEU A 713 -5.60 -26.90 -0.34
CA LEU A 713 -6.99 -26.71 0.09
C LEU A 713 -7.79 -28.03 0.12
N CYS A 714 -7.23 -29.16 -0.33
CA CYS A 714 -7.78 -30.50 -0.07
C CYS A 714 -7.93 -30.75 1.45
N MET A 715 -6.96 -30.32 2.26
CA MET A 715 -6.99 -30.40 3.74
C MET A 715 -7.94 -29.39 4.39
N ALA A 716 -8.52 -28.45 3.63
CA ALA A 716 -9.55 -27.53 4.13
C ALA A 716 -10.97 -28.12 4.10
N LEU A 717 -11.17 -29.28 3.46
CA LEU A 717 -12.45 -29.97 3.38
C LEU A 717 -12.84 -30.60 4.74
N SER A 718 -14.14 -30.86 4.94
CA SER A 718 -14.60 -31.61 6.12
C SER A 718 -14.29 -33.10 5.96
N GLU A 719 -14.02 -33.80 7.08
CA GLU A 719 -13.79 -35.26 7.07
C GLU A 719 -14.88 -36.01 6.29
N LYS A 720 -16.16 -35.68 6.55
CA LYS A 720 -17.30 -36.24 5.80
C LYS A 720 -17.22 -35.97 4.27
N LYS A 721 -16.92 -34.74 3.83
CA LYS A 721 -16.81 -34.40 2.40
C LYS A 721 -15.62 -35.10 1.75
N ILE A 722 -14.53 -35.35 2.49
CA ILE A 722 -13.40 -36.15 1.98
C ILE A 722 -13.89 -37.56 1.71
N ALA A 723 -14.40 -38.27 2.73
CA ALA A 723 -14.90 -39.64 2.59
C ALA A 723 -15.95 -39.80 1.48
N GLU A 724 -16.98 -38.94 1.45
CA GLU A 724 -18.03 -38.96 0.40
C GLU A 724 -17.48 -38.74 -1.02
N SER A 725 -16.39 -37.98 -1.18
CA SER A 725 -15.79 -37.71 -2.49
C SER A 725 -14.79 -38.78 -2.92
N MET A 726 -14.04 -39.31 -1.94
CA MET A 726 -13.10 -40.40 -2.17
C MET A 726 -13.86 -41.67 -2.56
N GLY A 727 -14.87 -42.09 -1.79
CA GLY A 727 -15.64 -43.29 -2.13
C GLY A 727 -16.40 -43.17 -3.46
N PHE A 728 -16.80 -41.96 -3.87
CA PHE A 728 -17.31 -41.78 -5.23
C PHE A 728 -16.22 -41.93 -6.31
N LEU A 729 -15.02 -41.40 -6.09
CA LEU A 729 -13.94 -41.47 -7.09
C LEU A 729 -13.29 -42.85 -7.16
N VAL A 730 -13.06 -43.50 -6.02
CA VAL A 730 -12.43 -44.81 -5.91
C VAL A 730 -13.48 -45.90 -6.18
N ASP A 731 -14.53 -45.99 -5.36
CA ASP A 731 -15.48 -47.12 -5.36
C ASP A 731 -16.52 -47.06 -6.50
N LYS A 732 -16.72 -45.91 -7.15
CA LYS A 732 -17.69 -45.75 -8.27
C LYS A 732 -17.09 -45.30 -9.59
N VAL A 733 -16.08 -44.43 -9.60
CA VAL A 733 -15.37 -44.03 -10.83
C VAL A 733 -14.16 -44.93 -11.12
N GLY A 734 -13.77 -45.81 -10.18
CA GLY A 734 -12.70 -46.80 -10.38
C GLY A 734 -11.29 -46.21 -10.40
N TRP A 735 -11.09 -45.01 -9.85
CA TRP A 735 -9.79 -44.36 -9.81
C TRP A 735 -8.89 -44.88 -8.69
N ALA A 736 -7.60 -45.05 -8.96
CA ALA A 736 -6.63 -45.30 -7.91
C ALA A 736 -6.51 -44.06 -6.99
N PRO A 737 -6.35 -44.25 -5.66
CA PRO A 737 -6.14 -43.14 -4.72
C PRO A 737 -4.96 -42.22 -5.09
N SER A 738 -3.95 -42.73 -5.79
CA SER A 738 -2.81 -41.95 -6.29
C SER A 738 -3.12 -41.07 -7.50
N ASP A 739 -4.14 -41.39 -8.32
CA ASP A 739 -4.65 -40.49 -9.36
C ASP A 739 -5.44 -39.33 -8.74
N VAL A 740 -6.25 -39.64 -7.72
CA VAL A 740 -6.92 -38.63 -6.90
C VAL A 740 -5.89 -37.73 -6.20
N ALA A 741 -4.75 -38.28 -5.74
CA ALA A 741 -3.65 -37.51 -5.17
C ALA A 741 -3.09 -36.47 -6.15
N ARG A 742 -2.74 -36.93 -7.36
CA ARG A 742 -2.14 -36.13 -8.43
C ARG A 742 -3.05 -34.99 -8.92
N CYS A 743 -4.37 -35.05 -8.67
CA CYS A 743 -5.30 -33.97 -9.01
C CYS A 743 -6.31 -33.61 -7.91
N SER A 744 -5.86 -33.61 -6.64
CA SER A 744 -6.68 -33.44 -5.41
C SER A 744 -7.59 -32.20 -5.34
N TRP A 745 -7.46 -31.25 -6.28
CA TRP A 745 -8.42 -30.14 -6.45
C TRP A 745 -9.83 -30.61 -6.82
N ILE A 746 -10.00 -31.78 -7.45
CA ILE A 746 -11.32 -32.30 -7.85
C ILE A 746 -12.25 -32.54 -6.66
N LEU A 747 -11.69 -32.86 -5.48
CA LEU A 747 -12.42 -33.03 -4.22
C LEU A 747 -13.15 -31.74 -3.78
N GLY A 748 -12.70 -30.58 -4.26
CA GLY A 748 -13.33 -29.28 -4.04
C GLY A 748 -14.64 -29.07 -4.84
N TYR A 749 -14.95 -29.89 -5.84
CA TYR A 749 -16.21 -29.81 -6.57
C TYR A 749 -17.39 -30.37 -5.76
N SER A 750 -18.61 -29.94 -6.09
CA SER A 750 -19.83 -30.48 -5.49
C SER A 750 -20.07 -31.91 -5.98
N LEU A 751 -20.22 -32.85 -5.05
CA LEU A 751 -20.50 -34.25 -5.37
C LEU A 751 -21.84 -34.35 -6.12
N GLU A 752 -22.92 -33.96 -5.44
CA GLU A 752 -24.29 -34.00 -5.98
C GLU A 752 -24.50 -33.11 -7.21
N ARG A 753 -23.93 -31.88 -7.25
CA ARG A 753 -24.27 -30.90 -8.31
C ARG A 753 -23.29 -30.84 -9.48
N ARG A 754 -22.23 -31.67 -9.48
CA ARG A 754 -21.18 -31.58 -10.53
C ARG A 754 -20.44 -32.88 -10.79
N MET A 755 -20.19 -33.70 -9.78
CA MET A 755 -19.49 -34.97 -9.97
C MET A 755 -20.46 -36.04 -10.46
N LYS A 756 -21.47 -36.41 -9.66
CA LYS A 756 -22.48 -37.41 -10.02
C LYS A 756 -23.21 -37.13 -11.33
N PRO A 757 -23.77 -35.92 -11.60
CA PRO A 757 -24.57 -35.69 -12.81
C PRO A 757 -23.74 -35.70 -14.10
N ARG A 758 -22.45 -35.37 -14.01
CA ARG A 758 -21.54 -35.36 -15.17
C ARG A 758 -20.86 -36.70 -15.39
N TRP A 759 -20.74 -37.50 -14.34
CA TRP A 759 -20.32 -38.90 -14.46
C TRP A 759 -21.41 -39.73 -15.14
N ALA A 760 -22.66 -39.68 -14.66
CA ALA A 760 -23.76 -40.45 -15.26
C ALA A 760 -23.94 -40.20 -16.77
N VAL A 761 -23.79 -38.95 -17.22
CA VAL A 761 -23.79 -38.60 -18.67
C VAL A 761 -22.62 -39.25 -19.42
N ALA A 762 -21.43 -39.36 -18.80
CA ALA A 762 -20.25 -39.94 -19.42
C ALA A 762 -20.24 -41.49 -19.37
N GLU A 763 -20.83 -42.05 -18.32
CA GLU A 763 -21.10 -43.47 -18.11
C GLU A 763 -22.00 -43.96 -19.25
N VAL A 764 -23.19 -43.35 -19.44
CA VAL A 764 -24.10 -43.66 -20.55
C VAL A 764 -23.47 -43.44 -21.93
N LEU A 765 -22.69 -42.37 -22.13
CA LEU A 765 -21.96 -42.15 -23.39
C LEU A 765 -20.85 -43.19 -23.67
N SER A 766 -20.33 -43.84 -22.63
CA SER A 766 -19.32 -44.90 -22.73
C SER A 766 -19.98 -46.27 -22.96
N GLU A 767 -21.07 -46.57 -22.23
CA GLU A 767 -21.90 -47.77 -22.41
C GLU A 767 -22.48 -47.86 -23.84
N LYS A 768 -22.92 -46.73 -24.40
CA LYS A 768 -23.40 -46.65 -25.79
C LYS A 768 -22.27 -46.64 -26.83
N GLY A 769 -21.01 -46.75 -26.43
CA GLY A 769 -19.83 -46.73 -27.31
C GLY A 769 -19.55 -45.38 -27.99
N LEU A 770 -20.38 -44.36 -27.77
CA LEU A 770 -20.33 -43.08 -28.48
C LEU A 770 -19.08 -42.26 -28.14
N LYS A 771 -18.65 -42.28 -26.86
CA LYS A 771 -17.45 -41.56 -26.42
C LYS A 771 -16.95 -41.96 -25.03
N ASN A 772 -15.74 -42.50 -24.95
CA ASN A 772 -14.96 -42.54 -23.70
C ASN A 772 -14.43 -41.13 -23.37
N VAL A 773 -14.52 -40.70 -22.10
CA VAL A 773 -14.16 -39.33 -21.68
C VAL A 773 -13.42 -39.28 -20.34
N ALA A 774 -12.25 -38.64 -20.33
CA ALA A 774 -11.53 -38.35 -19.09
C ALA A 774 -12.35 -37.44 -18.14
N ILE A 775 -12.68 -37.96 -16.95
CA ILE A 775 -13.47 -37.26 -15.93
C ILE A 775 -12.85 -35.92 -15.50
N THR A 776 -11.52 -35.78 -15.55
CA THR A 776 -10.81 -34.49 -15.31
C THR A 776 -11.30 -33.37 -16.23
N SER A 777 -11.54 -33.65 -17.51
CA SER A 777 -12.09 -32.68 -18.47
C SER A 777 -13.54 -32.37 -18.16
N LEU A 778 -14.36 -33.39 -17.89
CA LEU A 778 -15.78 -33.25 -17.56
C LEU A 778 -16.01 -32.39 -16.31
N LEU A 779 -15.19 -32.59 -15.27
CA LEU A 779 -15.32 -31.84 -14.02
C LEU A 779 -14.78 -30.41 -14.11
N THR A 780 -13.82 -30.12 -14.99
CA THR A 780 -13.23 -28.77 -15.10
C THR A 780 -14.05 -27.81 -15.96
N MET A 781 -14.64 -28.27 -17.07
CA MET A 781 -15.37 -27.40 -18.02
C MET A 781 -16.60 -26.67 -17.44
N SER A 782 -16.97 -25.54 -18.05
CA SER A 782 -18.15 -24.76 -17.65
C SER A 782 -19.45 -25.53 -17.97
N GLU A 783 -20.54 -25.19 -17.30
CA GLU A 783 -21.85 -25.84 -17.50
C GLU A 783 -22.38 -25.70 -18.93
N LYS A 784 -22.30 -24.50 -19.52
CA LYS A 784 -22.65 -24.27 -20.92
C LYS A 784 -21.78 -25.08 -21.90
N ILE A 785 -20.50 -25.27 -21.61
CA ILE A 785 -19.61 -26.07 -22.47
C ILE A 785 -19.91 -27.56 -22.30
N PHE A 786 -20.15 -28.03 -21.07
CA PHE A 786 -20.54 -29.41 -20.79
C PHE A 786 -21.82 -29.79 -21.54
N LEU A 787 -22.90 -29.03 -21.35
CA LEU A 787 -24.18 -29.26 -22.04
C LEU A 787 -23.99 -29.28 -23.55
N LYS A 788 -23.35 -28.26 -24.14
CA LYS A 788 -23.12 -28.23 -25.59
C LYS A 788 -22.25 -29.37 -26.13
N THR A 789 -21.31 -29.89 -25.35
CA THR A 789 -20.29 -30.84 -25.85
C THR A 789 -20.67 -32.30 -25.61
N TYR A 790 -21.51 -32.58 -24.60
CA TYR A 790 -21.85 -33.94 -24.14
C TYR A 790 -23.36 -34.20 -24.00
N VAL A 791 -24.21 -33.17 -24.02
CA VAL A 791 -25.67 -33.32 -24.02
C VAL A 791 -26.23 -32.90 -25.37
N GLU A 792 -26.29 -31.60 -25.69
CA GLU A 792 -26.82 -31.06 -26.97
C GLU A 792 -26.20 -31.73 -28.23
N ARG A 793 -24.93 -32.16 -28.14
CA ARG A 793 -24.23 -32.83 -29.26
C ARG A 793 -24.70 -34.27 -29.51
N TYR A 794 -25.12 -34.98 -28.45
CA TYR A 794 -25.50 -36.39 -28.48
C TYR A 794 -27.00 -36.58 -28.17
N GLU A 795 -27.77 -35.49 -28.09
CA GLU A 795 -29.21 -35.45 -27.83
C GLU A 795 -30.03 -36.17 -28.92
N LYS A 796 -29.46 -36.37 -30.12
CA LYS A 796 -30.02 -37.20 -31.18
C LYS A 796 -29.72 -38.70 -31.01
N ASP A 797 -28.56 -39.02 -30.44
CA ASP A 797 -28.07 -40.40 -30.29
C ASP A 797 -28.59 -41.04 -28.99
N VAL A 798 -28.74 -40.23 -27.94
CA VAL A 798 -29.30 -40.60 -26.63
C VAL A 798 -30.14 -39.42 -26.08
N PRO A 799 -31.44 -39.33 -26.44
CA PRO A 799 -32.30 -38.22 -26.01
C PRO A 799 -32.41 -38.03 -24.49
N GLU A 800 -32.29 -39.12 -23.74
CA GLU A 800 -32.44 -39.16 -22.27
C GLU A 800 -31.32 -38.43 -21.50
N LEU A 801 -30.16 -38.14 -22.13
CA LEU A 801 -29.00 -37.53 -21.47
C LEU A 801 -29.32 -36.22 -20.74
N LEU A 802 -30.21 -35.41 -21.33
CA LEU A 802 -30.58 -34.12 -20.76
C LEU A 802 -31.41 -34.28 -19.48
N ASP A 803 -32.29 -35.29 -19.44
CA ASP A 803 -33.14 -35.56 -18.28
C ASP A 803 -32.42 -36.39 -17.20
N ILE A 804 -31.49 -37.27 -17.57
CA ILE A 804 -30.52 -37.88 -16.64
C ILE A 804 -29.68 -36.79 -15.95
N TYR A 805 -29.17 -35.80 -16.69
CA TYR A 805 -28.45 -34.67 -16.11
C TYR A 805 -29.34 -33.82 -15.18
N ARG A 806 -30.60 -33.56 -15.56
CA ARG A 806 -31.56 -32.79 -14.74
C ARG A 806 -32.01 -33.52 -13.47
N ALA A 807 -32.28 -34.82 -13.55
CA ALA A 807 -32.72 -35.62 -12.41
C ALA A 807 -31.67 -35.64 -11.29
N LEU A 808 -30.38 -35.66 -11.66
CA LEU A 808 -29.25 -35.63 -10.71
C LEU A 808 -28.81 -34.19 -10.35
N SER A 809 -29.13 -33.17 -11.15
CA SER A 809 -28.70 -31.78 -10.94
C SER A 809 -29.85 -30.89 -10.43
N PRO A 810 -29.98 -30.63 -9.12
CA PRO A 810 -31.08 -29.86 -8.54
C PRO A 810 -31.01 -28.35 -8.87
N LEU A 811 -31.47 -28.02 -10.07
CA LEU A 811 -31.48 -26.68 -10.66
C LEU A 811 -32.79 -25.91 -10.38
N ASN A 812 -33.00 -25.48 -9.13
CA ASN A 812 -33.54 -24.13 -8.86
C ASN A 812 -33.54 -23.72 -7.36
N SER A 813 -32.61 -22.84 -6.98
CA SER A 813 -32.84 -21.86 -5.90
C SER A 813 -31.83 -20.71 -5.98
N LYS A 814 -32.21 -19.52 -5.49
CA LYS A 814 -31.40 -18.28 -5.53
C LYS A 814 -30.22 -18.27 -4.52
N SER A 815 -29.59 -19.43 -4.26
CA SER A 815 -28.60 -19.64 -3.19
C SER A 815 -27.14 -19.73 -3.66
N ASN A 816 -26.89 -19.90 -4.96
CA ASN A 816 -25.64 -20.42 -5.54
C ASN A 816 -24.38 -19.51 -5.46
N PHE A 817 -24.41 -18.40 -4.73
CA PHE A 817 -23.20 -17.62 -4.37
C PHE A 817 -22.75 -17.76 -2.90
N LYS A 818 -23.56 -18.39 -2.03
CA LYS A 818 -23.22 -18.56 -0.60
C LYS A 818 -22.46 -19.85 -0.29
N SER A 819 -22.79 -20.96 -0.93
CA SER A 819 -22.26 -22.30 -0.59
C SER A 819 -20.73 -22.40 -0.73
N MET A 820 -20.18 -21.97 -1.87
CA MET A 820 -18.73 -22.01 -2.13
C MET A 820 -17.91 -21.15 -1.14
N PHE A 821 -18.49 -20.07 -0.61
CA PHE A 821 -17.86 -19.23 0.42
C PHE A 821 -18.18 -19.64 1.87
N ALA A 822 -19.09 -20.59 2.09
CA ALA A 822 -19.44 -21.08 3.42
C ALA A 822 -18.44 -22.14 3.94
N ILE A 823 -17.93 -23.00 3.05
CA ILE A 823 -16.98 -24.08 3.40
C ILE A 823 -15.71 -23.50 4.05
N LEU A 824 -15.26 -22.32 3.61
CA LEU A 824 -14.07 -21.62 4.15
C LEU A 824 -14.37 -20.68 5.34
N ARG A 825 -15.54 -20.81 5.98
CA ARG A 825 -15.93 -20.05 7.20
C ARG A 825 -16.73 -20.91 8.17
N GLY A 826 -16.05 -21.82 8.87
CA GLY A 826 -16.66 -22.77 9.81
C GLY A 826 -17.61 -22.14 10.84
N ARG A 827 -18.91 -22.37 10.65
CA ARG A 827 -19.95 -22.40 11.69
C ARG A 827 -21.00 -23.44 11.29
N ARG A 828 -21.24 -24.43 12.17
CA ARG A 828 -22.38 -25.36 12.02
C ARG A 828 -23.69 -24.58 12.21
N LEU A 829 -24.71 -24.93 11.44
CA LEU A 829 -26.12 -24.71 11.76
C LEU A 829 -26.79 -26.09 11.73
N ARG A 830 -27.60 -26.40 12.75
CA ARG A 830 -28.53 -27.53 12.70
C ARG A 830 -29.81 -27.05 12.03
N LEU A 831 -30.43 -27.90 11.23
CA LEU A 831 -31.85 -27.81 10.88
C LEU A 831 -32.61 -28.83 11.75
N PRO A 832 -33.81 -28.50 12.27
CA PRO A 832 -34.73 -29.51 12.80
C PRO A 832 -35.26 -30.42 11.67
N PRO A 833 -35.74 -31.64 12.00
CA PRO A 833 -36.31 -32.57 11.02
C PRO A 833 -37.84 -32.42 10.95
N GLU A 834 -38.37 -31.96 9.81
CA GLU A 834 -39.80 -32.05 9.47
C GLU A 834 -39.98 -31.84 7.95
N LEU A 835 -41.09 -32.34 7.40
CA LEU A 835 -41.49 -32.25 5.98
C LEU A 835 -40.60 -32.97 4.96
N SER A 836 -40.37 -34.27 5.19
CA SER A 836 -40.06 -35.25 4.13
C SER A 836 -41.31 -36.09 3.80
N ILE A 837 -42.35 -35.46 3.24
CA ILE A 837 -43.63 -36.13 2.87
C ILE A 837 -44.11 -35.67 1.49
N LEU A 838 -44.69 -36.62 0.74
CA LEU A 838 -45.35 -36.49 -0.57
C LEU A 838 -44.48 -36.05 -1.76
N ALA A 839 -44.08 -37.07 -2.54
CA ALA A 839 -43.77 -36.95 -3.96
C ALA A 839 -45.00 -37.35 -4.82
N ALA A 840 -44.90 -37.10 -6.14
CA ALA A 840 -45.81 -37.51 -7.22
C ALA A 840 -47.20 -36.85 -7.29
N ARG A 841 -47.44 -36.11 -8.40
CA ARG A 841 -48.14 -36.68 -9.57
C ARG A 841 -48.06 -35.81 -10.85
N GLN A 842 -47.93 -36.51 -11.97
CA GLN A 842 -48.43 -36.24 -13.33
C GLN A 842 -47.86 -35.12 -14.24
N PHE A 843 -47.66 -35.57 -15.49
CA PHE A 843 -47.61 -34.89 -16.80
C PHE A 843 -48.85 -33.96 -17.04
N ARG A 844 -48.98 -33.13 -18.09
CA ARG A 844 -48.53 -33.29 -19.49
C ARG A 844 -48.48 -31.96 -20.30
N ALA A 845 -47.69 -31.98 -21.37
CA ALA A 845 -47.66 -31.23 -22.64
C ALA A 845 -48.39 -29.88 -22.91
N SER A 846 -47.66 -29.04 -23.66
CA SER A 846 -48.02 -28.30 -24.90
C SER A 846 -48.98 -27.09 -24.94
N GLU A 847 -48.38 -25.95 -25.29
CA GLU A 847 -48.69 -25.08 -26.45
C GLU A 847 -49.76 -23.96 -26.42
N ASN A 848 -49.43 -22.95 -27.25
CA ASN A 848 -50.22 -21.86 -27.83
C ASN A 848 -50.87 -20.81 -26.90
N ALA A 849 -50.45 -19.55 -27.08
CA ALA A 849 -51.01 -18.38 -26.40
C ALA A 849 -51.06 -17.16 -27.34
N GLY A 850 -52.28 -16.75 -27.70
CA GLY A 850 -52.62 -15.49 -28.37
C GLY A 850 -54.07 -15.53 -28.88
N PRO A 851 -54.78 -14.40 -29.00
CA PRO A 851 -54.37 -13.01 -28.72
C PRO A 851 -55.00 -12.44 -27.42
N PHE A 852 -54.96 -11.11 -27.26
CA PHE A 852 -55.52 -10.35 -26.14
C PHE A 852 -57.05 -10.20 -26.22
N THR A 853 -57.76 -10.10 -25.08
CA THR A 853 -58.41 -8.84 -24.61
C THR A 853 -59.05 -8.91 -23.21
N THR A 854 -58.88 -7.81 -22.45
CA THR A 854 -59.75 -7.22 -21.39
C THR A 854 -60.64 -8.07 -20.45
N GLY A 855 -60.37 -7.95 -19.13
CA GLY A 855 -61.28 -8.21 -18.01
C GLY A 855 -60.79 -7.49 -16.73
N ARG A 856 -61.67 -7.10 -15.79
CA ARG A 856 -61.33 -6.19 -14.65
C ARG A 856 -61.46 -6.88 -13.25
N PRO A 857 -61.38 -6.20 -12.07
CA PRO A 857 -60.47 -6.56 -10.97
C PRO A 857 -61.21 -7.24 -9.78
N PRO A 858 -60.55 -7.72 -8.68
CA PRO A 858 -59.92 -6.88 -7.64
C PRO A 858 -58.58 -7.50 -7.10
N PRO A 859 -58.18 -7.34 -5.81
CA PRO A 859 -57.28 -6.26 -5.37
C PRO A 859 -55.89 -6.75 -4.87
N GLY A 860 -54.95 -5.81 -4.63
CA GLY A 860 -53.72 -6.09 -3.86
C GLY A 860 -52.38 -5.90 -4.58
N VAL A 861 -52.25 -4.91 -5.47
CA VAL A 861 -50.98 -4.60 -6.15
C VAL A 861 -49.92 -4.09 -5.16
N ARG A 862 -48.73 -4.69 -5.17
CA ARG A 862 -47.54 -4.17 -4.49
C ARG A 862 -46.89 -3.09 -5.37
N GLU A 863 -46.66 -1.89 -4.82
CA GLU A 863 -46.16 -0.70 -5.54
C GLU A 863 -44.82 -0.88 -6.28
N ASN A 864 -44.10 -1.98 -6.05
CA ASN A 864 -42.70 -2.10 -6.41
C ASN A 864 -42.44 -2.46 -7.88
N ASP A 865 -43.43 -2.95 -8.63
CA ASP A 865 -43.23 -3.44 -10.01
C ASP A 865 -43.64 -2.44 -11.11
N SER A 866 -44.35 -1.36 -10.77
CA SER A 866 -44.67 -0.26 -11.68
C SER A 866 -43.43 0.57 -12.07
N GLU A 867 -42.60 0.99 -11.10
CA GLU A 867 -41.34 1.75 -11.36
C GLU A 867 -40.39 0.96 -12.28
N LYS A 868 -40.33 -0.38 -12.10
CA LYS A 868 -39.53 -1.27 -12.95
C LYS A 868 -40.07 -1.33 -14.37
N SER A 869 -41.38 -1.41 -14.53
CA SER A 869 -42.07 -1.43 -15.82
C SER A 869 -41.82 -0.14 -16.60
N PHE A 870 -42.00 1.02 -15.97
CA PHE A 870 -41.71 2.33 -16.56
C PHE A 870 -40.23 2.48 -16.97
N THR A 871 -39.30 2.09 -16.09
CA THR A 871 -37.87 2.18 -16.43
C THR A 871 -37.51 1.24 -17.59
N LEU A 872 -38.14 0.06 -17.67
CA LEU A 872 -37.89 -0.89 -18.75
C LEU A 872 -38.42 -0.36 -20.10
N SER A 873 -39.65 0.13 -20.15
CA SER A 873 -40.25 0.65 -21.38
C SER A 873 -39.49 1.87 -21.91
N TYR A 874 -39.17 2.85 -21.05
CA TYR A 874 -38.38 4.04 -21.40
C TYR A 874 -36.99 3.70 -21.99
N LEU A 875 -36.34 2.64 -21.49
CA LEU A 875 -35.05 2.19 -22.01
C LEU A 875 -35.15 1.58 -23.42
N VAL A 876 -36.27 0.94 -23.75
CA VAL A 876 -36.52 0.42 -25.11
C VAL A 876 -36.91 1.56 -26.05
N SER A 877 -37.93 2.36 -25.69
CA SER A 877 -38.49 3.40 -26.56
C SER A 877 -37.58 4.62 -26.72
N SER A 878 -37.21 5.29 -25.63
CA SER A 878 -36.50 6.58 -25.69
C SER A 878 -34.99 6.42 -25.88
N CYS A 879 -34.41 5.31 -25.43
CA CYS A 879 -32.96 5.07 -25.47
C CYS A 879 -32.50 4.07 -26.55
N GLY A 880 -33.42 3.36 -27.22
CA GLY A 880 -33.09 2.41 -28.29
C GLY A 880 -32.27 1.20 -27.83
N LEU A 881 -32.55 0.66 -26.63
CA LEU A 881 -31.95 -0.60 -26.18
C LEU A 881 -32.80 -1.79 -26.65
N ALA A 882 -32.15 -2.84 -27.17
CA ALA A 882 -32.80 -4.13 -27.35
C ALA A 882 -33.40 -4.64 -26.01
N PRO A 883 -34.55 -5.35 -26.01
CA PRO A 883 -35.26 -5.69 -24.77
C PRO A 883 -34.39 -6.44 -23.73
N ASP A 884 -33.52 -7.34 -24.19
CA ASP A 884 -32.59 -8.08 -23.33
C ASP A 884 -31.54 -7.16 -22.68
N ALA A 885 -31.09 -6.12 -23.37
CA ALA A 885 -30.22 -5.08 -22.86
C ALA A 885 -30.96 -4.15 -21.90
N ALA A 886 -32.21 -3.77 -22.21
CA ALA A 886 -33.06 -2.96 -21.34
C ALA A 886 -33.27 -3.65 -19.97
N VAL A 887 -33.59 -4.95 -19.94
CA VAL A 887 -33.69 -5.74 -18.67
C VAL A 887 -32.36 -5.74 -17.89
N ARG A 888 -31.22 -5.90 -18.59
CA ARG A 888 -29.88 -5.82 -17.96
C ARG A 888 -29.50 -4.41 -17.48
N VAL A 889 -30.21 -3.38 -17.89
CA VAL A 889 -29.93 -1.96 -17.56
C VAL A 889 -30.89 -1.45 -16.49
N SER A 890 -32.18 -1.79 -16.53
CA SER A 890 -33.14 -1.49 -15.46
C SER A 890 -32.79 -2.17 -14.13
N SER A 891 -32.11 -3.33 -14.15
CA SER A 891 -31.52 -3.91 -12.92
C SER A 891 -30.43 -3.05 -12.26
N LYS A 892 -29.95 -1.98 -12.90
CA LYS A 892 -28.88 -1.07 -12.44
C LYS A 892 -29.32 0.41 -12.34
N LEU A 893 -30.52 0.71 -12.79
CA LEU A 893 -31.09 2.05 -12.95
C LEU A 893 -32.60 1.95 -12.68
N GLN A 894 -33.14 2.85 -11.87
CA GLN A 894 -34.59 3.05 -11.73
C GLN A 894 -34.84 4.53 -11.98
N LEU A 895 -35.71 4.85 -12.93
CA LEU A 895 -36.13 6.20 -13.27
C LEU A 895 -37.50 6.43 -12.61
N LYS A 896 -37.63 7.52 -11.85
CA LYS A 896 -38.91 7.92 -11.24
C LYS A 896 -39.75 8.80 -12.15
N SER A 897 -39.11 9.49 -13.09
CA SER A 897 -39.71 10.43 -14.02
C SER A 897 -38.82 10.57 -15.26
N PRO A 898 -39.37 10.98 -16.42
CA PRO A 898 -38.60 11.05 -17.66
C PRO A 898 -37.78 12.34 -17.81
N GLU A 899 -38.20 13.49 -17.24
CA GLU A 899 -37.68 14.82 -17.62
C GLU A 899 -36.14 14.93 -17.56
N LYS A 900 -35.52 14.38 -16.51
CA LYS A 900 -34.06 14.41 -16.32
C LYS A 900 -33.32 13.49 -17.31
N ALA A 901 -33.95 12.40 -17.72
CA ALA A 901 -33.40 11.51 -18.72
C ALA A 901 -33.56 12.12 -20.12
N ASP A 902 -34.72 12.73 -20.44
CA ASP A 902 -34.95 13.41 -21.72
C ASP A 902 -34.04 14.63 -21.89
N ALA A 903 -33.84 15.45 -20.85
CA ALA A 903 -32.88 16.55 -20.88
C ALA A 903 -31.45 16.08 -21.19
N VAL A 904 -31.04 14.91 -20.67
CA VAL A 904 -29.77 14.27 -21.01
C VAL A 904 -29.76 13.74 -22.45
N LEU A 905 -30.83 13.08 -22.91
CA LEU A 905 -30.90 12.55 -24.27
C LEU A 905 -30.88 13.66 -25.33
N ASN A 906 -31.59 14.77 -25.08
CA ASN A 906 -31.66 15.91 -26.01
C ASN A 906 -30.32 16.64 -26.10
N LEU A 907 -29.64 16.89 -24.97
CA LEU A 907 -28.26 17.41 -24.95
C LEU A 907 -27.29 16.50 -25.74
N LEU A 908 -27.45 15.17 -25.64
CA LEU A 908 -26.59 14.25 -26.38
C LEU A 908 -26.89 14.28 -27.89
N ARG A 909 -28.15 14.35 -28.30
CA ARG A 909 -28.57 14.50 -29.70
C ARG A 909 -28.03 15.81 -30.30
N GLU A 910 -28.18 16.93 -29.58
CA GLU A 910 -27.65 18.26 -29.93
C GLU A 910 -26.14 18.21 -30.25
N TYR A 911 -25.35 17.55 -29.39
CA TYR A 911 -23.90 17.38 -29.57
C TYR A 911 -23.52 16.17 -30.45
N GLY A 912 -24.43 15.71 -31.33
CA GLY A 912 -24.16 14.77 -32.41
C GLY A 912 -24.07 13.30 -32.02
N PHE A 913 -24.63 12.88 -30.88
CA PHE A 913 -24.70 11.46 -30.51
C PHE A 913 -25.87 10.77 -31.21
N THR A 914 -25.57 9.72 -31.99
CA THR A 914 -26.60 8.90 -32.64
C THR A 914 -27.38 8.05 -31.63
N ALA A 915 -28.55 7.52 -32.03
CA ALA A 915 -29.30 6.56 -31.21
C ALA A 915 -28.46 5.32 -30.85
N ALA A 916 -27.58 4.86 -31.75
CA ALA A 916 -26.65 3.77 -31.49
C ALA A 916 -25.59 4.14 -30.45
N ASP A 917 -25.03 5.36 -30.52
CA ASP A 917 -24.07 5.86 -29.53
C ASP A 917 -24.73 6.02 -28.15
N ILE A 918 -25.96 6.55 -28.10
CA ILE A 918 -26.77 6.65 -26.88
C ILE A 918 -27.01 5.26 -26.27
N SER A 919 -27.49 4.29 -27.07
CA SER A 919 -27.77 2.92 -26.63
C SER A 919 -26.50 2.22 -26.08
N VAL A 920 -25.35 2.39 -26.75
CA VAL A 920 -24.04 1.90 -26.27
C VAL A 920 -23.63 2.59 -24.97
N MET A 921 -23.81 3.92 -24.85
CA MET A 921 -23.43 4.67 -23.65
C MET A 921 -24.30 4.32 -22.45
N VAL A 922 -25.63 4.27 -22.62
CA VAL A 922 -26.59 3.88 -21.56
C VAL A 922 -26.35 2.44 -21.13
N THR A 923 -26.07 1.52 -22.06
CA THR A 923 -25.69 0.13 -21.73
C THR A 923 -24.41 0.04 -20.88
N ARG A 924 -23.42 0.92 -21.14
CA ARG A 924 -22.13 0.95 -20.41
C ARG A 924 -22.18 1.75 -19.11
N TRP A 925 -22.97 2.83 -19.05
CA TRP A 925 -23.14 3.70 -17.89
C TRP A 925 -24.62 4.14 -17.76
N PRO A 926 -25.51 3.28 -17.23
CA PRO A 926 -26.95 3.57 -17.12
C PRO A 926 -27.27 4.87 -16.40
N LYS A 927 -26.47 5.22 -15.38
CA LYS A 927 -26.64 6.42 -14.56
C LYS A 927 -26.26 7.73 -15.29
N VAL A 928 -25.93 7.69 -16.59
CA VAL A 928 -25.86 8.90 -17.42
C VAL A 928 -27.22 9.62 -17.46
N LEU A 929 -28.32 8.85 -17.52
CA LEU A 929 -29.71 9.34 -17.52
C LEU A 929 -30.15 9.97 -16.19
N CYS A 930 -29.32 9.93 -15.16
CA CYS A 930 -29.53 10.62 -13.88
C CYS A 930 -28.55 11.79 -13.65
N ALA A 931 -27.71 12.12 -14.63
CA ALA A 931 -26.83 13.28 -14.55
C ALA A 931 -27.62 14.57 -14.81
N CYS A 932 -27.22 15.67 -14.19
CA CYS A 932 -27.74 16.99 -14.60
C CYS A 932 -27.04 17.39 -15.91
N ALA A 933 -27.81 17.54 -16.99
CA ALA A 933 -27.33 17.85 -18.33
C ALA A 933 -26.41 19.09 -18.32
N ASP A 934 -26.99 20.25 -18.05
CA ASP A 934 -26.38 21.58 -18.02
C ASP A 934 -25.22 21.72 -17.00
N LYS A 935 -25.36 21.18 -15.78
CA LYS A 935 -24.32 21.36 -14.74
C LYS A 935 -23.23 20.29 -14.73
N THR A 936 -23.42 19.13 -15.39
CA THR A 936 -22.51 17.96 -15.26
C THR A 936 -22.00 17.38 -16.58
N LEU A 937 -22.80 17.42 -17.65
CA LEU A 937 -22.45 16.87 -18.96
C LEU A 937 -22.02 17.98 -19.93
N LEU A 938 -22.89 18.98 -20.14
CA LEU A 938 -22.69 20.10 -21.08
C LEU A 938 -21.29 20.74 -20.96
N PRO A 939 -20.78 21.13 -19.77
CA PRO A 939 -19.49 21.82 -19.68
C PRO A 939 -18.30 20.93 -20.04
N LYS A 940 -18.46 19.60 -20.00
CA LYS A 940 -17.43 18.64 -20.40
C LYS A 940 -17.47 18.38 -21.90
N ILE A 941 -18.67 18.26 -22.47
CA ILE A 941 -18.84 18.05 -23.92
C ILE A 941 -18.38 19.31 -24.67
N GLN A 942 -18.79 20.50 -24.21
CA GLN A 942 -18.29 21.79 -24.69
C GLN A 942 -16.76 21.89 -24.58
N PHE A 943 -16.16 21.49 -23.45
CA PHE A 943 -14.71 21.50 -23.30
C PHE A 943 -13.98 20.56 -24.28
N PHE A 944 -14.53 19.39 -24.59
CA PHE A 944 -13.93 18.51 -25.60
C PHE A 944 -14.16 19.02 -27.04
N ALA A 945 -15.25 19.73 -27.30
CA ALA A 945 -15.51 20.36 -28.60
C ALA A 945 -14.59 21.58 -28.85
N SER A 946 -14.31 22.39 -27.81
CA SER A 946 -13.65 23.70 -27.96
C SER A 946 -12.20 23.66 -28.48
N PHE A 947 -11.54 22.50 -28.42
CA PHE A 947 -10.21 22.29 -29.03
C PHE A 947 -10.23 21.43 -30.30
N GLY A 948 -11.38 21.35 -30.98
CA GLY A 948 -11.47 20.90 -32.37
C GLY A 948 -11.69 19.40 -32.59
N ILE A 949 -12.39 18.71 -31.68
CA ILE A 949 -12.85 17.32 -31.93
C ILE A 949 -14.22 17.36 -32.64
N PRO A 950 -14.37 16.82 -33.86
CA PRO A 950 -15.67 16.79 -34.55
C PRO A 950 -16.73 16.01 -33.77
N HIS A 951 -17.94 16.56 -33.67
CA HIS A 951 -19.02 16.02 -32.83
C HIS A 951 -19.30 14.51 -33.02
N PRO A 952 -19.41 13.94 -34.25
CA PRO A 952 -19.64 12.50 -34.41
C PRO A 952 -18.48 11.62 -33.90
N ILE A 953 -17.24 12.11 -34.04
CA ILE A 953 -16.05 11.41 -33.52
C ILE A 953 -16.03 11.51 -31.99
N LEU A 954 -16.36 12.67 -31.43
CA LEU A 954 -16.46 12.88 -30.00
C LEU A 954 -17.52 11.95 -29.39
N ALA A 955 -18.72 11.91 -29.97
CA ALA A 955 -19.82 11.04 -29.57
C ALA A 955 -19.40 9.56 -29.53
N SER A 956 -18.90 9.01 -30.64
CA SER A 956 -18.56 7.57 -30.69
C SER A 956 -17.40 7.19 -29.75
N ARG A 957 -16.43 8.09 -29.53
CA ARG A 957 -15.31 7.86 -28.60
C ARG A 957 -15.76 7.92 -27.13
N LEU A 958 -16.62 8.88 -26.78
CA LEU A 958 -17.19 9.03 -25.43
C LEU A 958 -18.20 7.92 -25.09
N SER A 959 -19.09 7.56 -26.01
CA SER A 959 -20.11 6.51 -25.79
C SER A 959 -19.51 5.13 -25.58
N ARG A 960 -18.40 4.82 -26.28
CA ARG A 960 -17.61 3.62 -26.02
C ARG A 960 -16.83 3.70 -24.69
N ASN A 961 -16.49 4.90 -24.21
CA ASN A 961 -15.67 5.14 -23.01
C ASN A 961 -16.28 6.16 -22.01
N PRO A 962 -17.50 5.94 -21.47
CA PRO A 962 -18.20 6.92 -20.63
C PRO A 962 -17.48 7.27 -19.31
N THR A 963 -16.44 6.49 -18.96
CA THR A 963 -15.52 6.78 -17.87
C THR A 963 -14.80 8.12 -18.00
N ILE A 964 -14.63 8.67 -19.21
CA ILE A 964 -14.05 9.99 -19.47
C ILE A 964 -14.93 11.10 -18.87
N ILE A 965 -16.20 11.18 -19.29
CA ILE A 965 -17.17 12.19 -18.81
C ILE A 965 -17.40 12.06 -17.29
N ARG A 966 -17.23 10.85 -16.75
CA ARG A 966 -17.36 10.56 -15.32
C ARG A 966 -16.28 11.19 -14.43
N ARG A 967 -15.23 11.80 -14.98
CA ARG A 967 -14.19 12.52 -14.23
C ARG A 967 -14.59 13.96 -13.88
N SER A 968 -13.83 14.59 -12.97
CA SER A 968 -13.91 16.03 -12.73
C SER A 968 -13.31 16.80 -13.90
N LEU A 969 -14.03 17.82 -14.39
CA LEU A 969 -13.54 18.71 -15.44
C LEU A 969 -12.31 19.50 -14.94
N LYS A 970 -12.50 20.25 -13.85
CA LYS A 970 -11.47 21.10 -13.23
C LYS A 970 -10.30 20.30 -12.64
N ASN A 971 -10.56 19.16 -11.99
CA ASN A 971 -9.54 18.44 -11.20
C ASN A 971 -8.98 17.20 -11.92
N SER A 972 -9.19 17.04 -13.23
CA SER A 972 -8.64 15.91 -13.99
C SER A 972 -8.56 16.15 -15.50
N ILE A 973 -9.66 16.57 -16.13
CA ILE A 973 -9.69 16.70 -17.60
C ILE A 973 -8.86 17.91 -18.06
N ILE A 974 -9.09 19.09 -17.46
CA ILE A 974 -8.34 20.31 -17.79
C ILE A 974 -6.83 20.17 -17.49
N PRO A 975 -6.38 19.70 -16.30
CA PRO A 975 -4.96 19.51 -16.04
C PRO A 975 -4.27 18.52 -16.99
N LEU A 976 -4.96 17.43 -17.37
CA LEU A 976 -4.44 16.46 -18.34
C LEU A 976 -4.33 17.06 -19.75
N TYR A 977 -5.34 17.80 -20.19
CA TYR A 977 -5.32 18.54 -21.46
C TYR A 977 -4.18 19.57 -21.48
N ASN A 978 -4.03 20.40 -20.45
CA ASN A 978 -2.96 21.40 -20.37
C ASN A 978 -1.58 20.75 -20.40
N PHE A 979 -1.38 19.64 -19.67
CA PHE A 979 -0.12 18.87 -19.72
C PHE A 979 0.17 18.34 -21.13
N LEU A 980 -0.83 17.73 -21.79
CA LEU A 980 -0.65 17.21 -23.15
C LEU A 980 -0.46 18.32 -24.18
N LYS A 981 -1.13 19.47 -24.05
CA LYS A 981 -0.95 20.64 -24.92
C LYS A 981 0.47 21.19 -24.83
N ASN A 982 0.98 21.36 -23.60
CA ASN A 982 2.36 21.80 -23.36
C ASN A 982 3.41 20.79 -23.84
N LEU A 983 3.07 19.50 -23.89
CA LEU A 983 3.99 18.44 -24.29
C LEU A 983 3.98 18.13 -25.80
N LEU A 984 2.83 18.26 -26.45
CA LEU A 984 2.62 18.01 -27.89
C LEU A 984 2.63 19.30 -28.73
N GLY A 985 2.79 20.46 -28.10
CA GLY A 985 2.89 21.79 -28.72
C GLY A 985 1.60 22.31 -29.39
N SER A 986 0.54 21.50 -29.49
CA SER A 986 -0.67 21.87 -30.24
C SER A 986 -1.91 21.09 -29.82
N ASP A 987 -3.08 21.72 -29.99
CA ASP A 987 -4.38 21.06 -29.78
C ASP A 987 -4.60 19.90 -30.75
N LYS A 988 -4.15 20.04 -32.00
CA LYS A 988 -4.14 18.97 -33.01
C LYS A 988 -3.42 17.70 -32.51
N GLY A 989 -2.34 17.86 -31.73
CA GLY A 989 -1.68 16.77 -31.03
C GLY A 989 -2.57 16.09 -29.99
N VAL A 990 -3.23 16.87 -29.13
CA VAL A 990 -4.13 16.34 -28.08
C VAL A 990 -5.36 15.65 -28.69
N VAL A 991 -5.92 16.20 -29.76
CA VAL A 991 -7.02 15.59 -30.55
C VAL A 991 -6.59 14.23 -31.12
N LYS A 992 -5.39 14.14 -31.71
CA LYS A 992 -4.84 12.87 -32.23
C LYS A 992 -4.75 11.80 -31.13
N VAL A 993 -4.25 12.17 -29.94
CA VAL A 993 -4.19 11.27 -28.77
C VAL A 993 -5.60 10.85 -28.30
N PHE A 994 -6.57 11.76 -28.27
CA PHE A 994 -7.95 11.46 -27.89
C PHE A 994 -8.64 10.50 -28.89
N ILE A 995 -8.43 10.68 -30.18
CA ILE A 995 -9.01 9.83 -31.22
C ILE A 995 -8.40 8.41 -31.17
N GLN A 996 -7.08 8.30 -31.04
CA GLN A 996 -6.40 6.99 -31.05
C GLN A 996 -6.53 6.25 -29.71
N ALA A 997 -6.46 6.95 -28.58
CA ALA A 997 -6.45 6.35 -27.24
C ALA A 997 -7.40 7.08 -26.25
N PRO A 998 -8.72 7.13 -26.51
CA PRO A 998 -9.68 7.83 -25.64
C PRO A 998 -9.64 7.32 -24.19
N GLN A 999 -9.39 6.02 -23.99
CA GLN A 999 -9.23 5.39 -22.68
C GLN A 999 -8.09 5.98 -21.82
N PHE A 1000 -7.12 6.68 -22.43
CA PHE A 1000 -6.07 7.41 -21.71
C PHE A 1000 -6.71 8.50 -20.83
N PHE A 1001 -7.60 9.32 -21.40
CA PHE A 1001 -8.31 10.37 -20.68
C PHE A 1001 -9.21 9.83 -19.56
N SER A 1002 -9.60 8.56 -19.60
CA SER A 1002 -10.33 7.91 -18.50
C SER A 1002 -9.47 7.66 -17.26
N TRP A 1003 -8.18 7.33 -17.40
CA TRP A 1003 -7.37 6.76 -16.31
C TRP A 1003 -6.17 7.64 -15.89
N SER A 1004 -5.53 8.39 -16.81
CA SER A 1004 -4.28 9.11 -16.52
C SER A 1004 -4.45 10.29 -15.54
N ARG A 1005 -3.48 10.53 -14.66
CA ARG A 1005 -3.25 11.85 -14.03
C ARG A 1005 -2.03 12.50 -14.70
N ALA A 1006 -1.96 13.83 -14.68
CA ALA A 1006 -0.79 14.55 -15.17
C ALA A 1006 0.48 14.13 -14.41
N ASP A 1007 0.38 13.94 -13.10
CA ASP A 1007 1.48 13.50 -12.23
C ASP A 1007 2.06 12.14 -12.65
N ASP A 1008 1.20 11.15 -12.94
CA ASP A 1008 1.62 9.79 -13.34
C ASP A 1008 2.42 9.82 -14.65
N ILE A 1009 1.90 10.55 -15.64
CA ILE A 1009 2.56 10.72 -16.94
C ILE A 1009 3.86 11.48 -16.76
N SER A 1010 3.87 12.54 -15.94
CA SER A 1010 5.06 13.37 -15.71
C SER A 1010 6.19 12.60 -15.03
N SER A 1011 5.90 11.64 -14.14
CA SER A 1011 6.92 10.79 -13.51
C SER A 1011 7.56 9.86 -14.55
N ASN A 1012 6.74 9.06 -15.24
CA ASN A 1012 7.22 8.12 -16.27
C ASN A 1012 7.89 8.81 -17.47
N PHE A 1013 7.43 10.01 -17.85
CA PHE A 1013 8.07 10.82 -18.89
C PHE A 1013 9.44 11.33 -18.45
N SER A 1014 9.54 11.88 -17.23
CA SER A 1014 10.82 12.38 -16.69
C SER A 1014 11.83 11.25 -16.50
N PHE A 1015 11.35 10.07 -16.09
CA PHE A 1015 12.15 8.84 -16.00
C PHE A 1015 12.76 8.46 -17.35
N LEU A 1016 11.95 8.36 -18.42
CA LEU A 1016 12.47 7.99 -19.75
C LEU A 1016 13.44 9.04 -20.32
N VAL A 1017 13.23 10.33 -20.04
CA VAL A 1017 14.21 11.39 -20.38
C VAL A 1017 15.52 11.21 -19.59
N ALA A 1018 15.45 10.85 -18.30
CA ALA A 1018 16.64 10.57 -17.49
C ALA A 1018 17.38 9.29 -17.93
N CYS A 1019 16.68 8.31 -18.52
CA CYS A 1019 17.27 7.14 -19.20
C CYS A 1019 17.87 7.49 -20.58
N GLY A 1020 17.98 8.77 -20.96
CA GLY A 1020 18.60 9.21 -22.22
C GLY A 1020 17.68 9.19 -23.44
N VAL A 1021 16.40 8.81 -23.32
CA VAL A 1021 15.51 8.74 -24.49
C VAL A 1021 15.23 10.14 -25.05
N PRO A 1022 15.47 10.40 -26.35
CA PRO A 1022 15.26 11.70 -26.96
C PRO A 1022 13.82 12.20 -26.80
N ARG A 1023 13.68 13.46 -26.35
CA ARG A 1023 12.37 14.12 -26.17
C ARG A 1023 11.46 14.04 -27.41
N PRO A 1024 11.94 14.21 -28.67
CA PRO A 1024 11.10 14.04 -29.85
C PRO A 1024 10.55 12.62 -30.01
N SER A 1025 11.35 11.59 -29.72
CA SER A 1025 10.95 10.18 -29.77
C SER A 1025 9.83 9.88 -28.76
N LEU A 1026 9.90 10.47 -27.56
CA LEU A 1026 8.83 10.36 -26.55
C LEU A 1026 7.55 11.10 -26.96
N VAL A 1027 7.65 12.32 -27.52
CA VAL A 1027 6.50 13.08 -28.04
C VAL A 1027 5.81 12.35 -29.20
N SER A 1028 6.61 11.73 -30.08
CA SER A 1028 6.11 10.84 -31.14
C SER A 1028 5.37 9.63 -30.54
N LEU A 1029 5.98 8.92 -29.57
CA LEU A 1029 5.34 7.77 -28.93
C LEU A 1029 4.01 8.11 -28.25
N ILE A 1030 3.93 9.23 -27.51
CA ILE A 1030 2.67 9.67 -26.88
C ILE A 1030 1.57 9.89 -27.91
N SER A 1031 1.93 10.32 -29.12
CA SER A 1031 1.00 10.54 -30.24
C SER A 1031 0.44 9.25 -30.87
N TYR A 1032 0.92 8.06 -30.47
CA TYR A 1032 0.53 6.76 -31.04
C TYR A 1032 0.25 5.65 -30.01
N GLU A 1033 0.97 5.61 -28.88
CA GLU A 1033 0.83 4.60 -27.83
C GLU A 1033 1.07 5.21 -26.42
N PRO A 1034 0.22 6.15 -25.97
CA PRO A 1034 0.40 6.84 -24.70
C PRO A 1034 0.25 5.93 -23.48
N ARG A 1035 -0.32 4.72 -23.63
CA ARG A 1035 -0.56 3.76 -22.54
C ARG A 1035 0.71 3.32 -21.81
N ILE A 1036 1.87 3.39 -22.45
CA ILE A 1036 3.17 3.02 -21.84
C ILE A 1036 3.46 3.89 -20.61
N LEU A 1037 3.05 5.16 -20.62
CA LEU A 1037 3.25 6.08 -19.50
C LEU A 1037 2.24 5.90 -18.34
N LEU A 1038 1.32 4.93 -18.42
CA LEU A 1038 0.36 4.59 -17.35
C LEU A 1038 0.72 3.31 -16.58
N VAL A 1039 1.88 2.74 -16.90
CA VAL A 1039 2.39 1.54 -16.23
C VAL A 1039 3.13 1.96 -14.95
N PRO A 1040 3.06 1.18 -13.85
CA PRO A 1040 3.84 1.47 -12.65
C PRO A 1040 5.33 1.60 -12.99
N GLN A 1041 5.98 2.64 -12.45
CA GLN A 1041 7.35 2.99 -12.83
C GLN A 1041 8.34 1.83 -12.62
N GLU A 1042 8.12 1.00 -11.60
CA GLU A 1042 8.84 -0.26 -11.36
C GLU A 1042 8.79 -1.24 -12.54
N LYS A 1043 7.61 -1.47 -13.16
CA LYS A 1043 7.52 -2.32 -14.36
C LYS A 1043 8.15 -1.61 -15.57
N LEU A 1044 8.01 -0.29 -15.67
CA LEU A 1044 8.58 0.47 -16.77
C LEU A 1044 10.12 0.42 -16.74
N SER A 1045 10.76 0.56 -15.57
CA SER A 1045 12.22 0.42 -15.43
C SER A 1045 12.68 -0.98 -15.82
N THR A 1046 12.09 -2.06 -15.27
CA THR A 1046 12.47 -3.43 -15.66
C THR A 1046 12.30 -3.71 -17.17
N CYS A 1047 11.36 -3.03 -17.85
CA CYS A 1047 11.25 -3.12 -19.31
C CYS A 1047 12.31 -2.29 -20.06
N VAL A 1048 12.79 -1.18 -19.49
CA VAL A 1048 13.90 -0.36 -19.99
C VAL A 1048 15.23 -1.08 -19.81
N ASP A 1049 15.52 -1.55 -18.60
CA ASP A 1049 16.75 -2.27 -18.25
C ASP A 1049 16.93 -3.48 -19.17
N ARG A 1050 15.87 -4.29 -19.32
CA ARG A 1050 15.82 -5.44 -20.24
C ARG A 1050 16.01 -5.07 -21.72
N ALA A 1051 15.51 -3.92 -22.16
CA ALA A 1051 15.72 -3.49 -23.55
C ALA A 1051 17.19 -3.10 -23.79
N ILE A 1052 17.84 -2.46 -22.80
CA ILE A 1052 19.27 -2.15 -22.84
C ILE A 1052 20.09 -3.45 -22.84
N GLU A 1053 19.78 -4.41 -21.95
CA GLU A 1053 20.40 -5.75 -21.91
C GLU A 1053 20.29 -6.52 -23.24
N MET A 1054 19.14 -6.41 -23.92
CA MET A 1054 18.93 -7.05 -25.22
C MET A 1054 19.77 -6.42 -26.36
N GLY A 1055 20.25 -5.19 -26.17
CA GLY A 1055 21.11 -4.45 -27.11
C GLY A 1055 20.41 -3.31 -27.86
N PHE A 1056 19.30 -2.76 -27.34
CA PHE A 1056 18.67 -1.58 -27.94
C PHE A 1056 19.32 -0.28 -27.46
N ASP A 1057 19.75 0.56 -28.40
CA ASP A 1057 20.14 1.96 -28.14
C ASP A 1057 18.91 2.81 -27.77
N VAL A 1058 18.94 3.44 -26.60
CA VAL A 1058 17.90 4.35 -26.07
C VAL A 1058 17.60 5.56 -26.97
N SER A 1059 18.53 5.90 -27.86
CA SER A 1059 18.40 6.99 -28.84
C SER A 1059 17.47 6.61 -30.00
N ASN A 1060 17.37 5.30 -30.31
CA ASN A 1060 16.70 4.78 -31.49
C ASN A 1060 15.17 4.69 -31.29
N TYR A 1061 14.40 4.93 -32.35
CA TYR A 1061 12.94 4.75 -32.33
C TYR A 1061 12.52 3.27 -32.13
N GLU A 1062 13.35 2.31 -32.53
CA GLU A 1062 13.10 0.88 -32.28
C GLU A 1062 13.12 0.54 -30.78
N PHE A 1063 13.93 1.21 -29.95
CA PHE A 1063 13.89 1.04 -28.49
C PHE A 1063 12.47 1.32 -27.95
N MET A 1064 11.80 2.40 -28.39
CA MET A 1064 10.43 2.69 -27.95
C MET A 1064 9.40 1.66 -28.44
N LYS A 1065 9.61 1.04 -29.61
CA LYS A 1065 8.82 -0.12 -30.06
C LYS A 1065 9.11 -1.37 -29.21
N ALA A 1066 10.34 -1.57 -28.74
CA ALA A 1066 10.70 -2.67 -27.85
C ALA A 1066 10.04 -2.51 -26.47
N ILE A 1067 10.11 -1.31 -25.87
CA ILE A 1067 9.39 -0.98 -24.63
C ILE A 1067 7.89 -1.28 -24.77
N ARG A 1068 7.26 -0.90 -25.89
CA ARG A 1068 5.85 -1.21 -26.16
C ARG A 1068 5.53 -2.71 -26.06
N VAL A 1069 6.42 -3.56 -26.57
CA VAL A 1069 6.26 -5.03 -26.53
C VAL A 1069 6.50 -5.57 -25.13
N LEU A 1070 7.64 -5.25 -24.51
CA LEU A 1070 8.02 -5.74 -23.18
C LEU A 1070 7.02 -5.32 -22.09
N VAL A 1071 6.48 -4.10 -22.20
CA VAL A 1071 5.40 -3.61 -21.32
C VAL A 1071 4.08 -4.33 -21.57
N GLY A 1072 3.77 -4.67 -22.83
CA GLY A 1072 2.50 -5.25 -23.26
C GLY A 1072 2.31 -6.74 -22.91
N PHE A 1073 3.40 -7.48 -22.71
CA PHE A 1073 3.39 -8.92 -22.43
C PHE A 1073 3.94 -9.27 -21.03
N ASP A 1074 3.87 -10.56 -20.69
CA ASP A 1074 4.58 -11.18 -19.57
C ASP A 1074 5.69 -12.13 -20.06
N GLU A 1075 6.57 -12.53 -19.15
CA GLU A 1075 7.73 -13.39 -19.42
C GLU A 1075 7.35 -14.68 -20.15
N SER A 1076 6.26 -15.32 -19.71
CA SER A 1076 5.69 -16.54 -20.27
C SER A 1076 5.19 -16.36 -21.70
N THR A 1077 4.46 -15.28 -21.98
CA THR A 1077 3.96 -14.98 -23.33
C THR A 1077 5.10 -14.62 -24.27
N PHE A 1078 6.10 -13.88 -23.80
CA PHE A 1078 7.27 -13.54 -24.61
C PHE A 1078 8.09 -14.80 -24.96
N LYS A 1079 8.42 -15.65 -23.99
CA LYS A 1079 9.11 -16.93 -24.22
C LYS A 1079 8.33 -17.89 -25.12
N ARG A 1080 7.00 -17.95 -24.98
CA ARG A 1080 6.14 -18.77 -25.86
C ARG A 1080 6.15 -18.29 -27.32
N LYS A 1081 6.36 -17.00 -27.58
CA LYS A 1081 6.54 -16.46 -28.94
C LYS A 1081 7.91 -16.79 -29.53
N ILE A 1082 8.98 -16.67 -28.74
CA ILE A 1082 10.32 -17.13 -29.14
C ILE A 1082 10.25 -18.59 -29.59
N GLU A 1083 9.59 -19.45 -28.81
CA GLU A 1083 9.41 -20.86 -29.12
C GLU A 1083 8.60 -21.12 -30.42
N VAL A 1084 7.63 -20.26 -30.75
CA VAL A 1084 6.93 -20.34 -32.05
C VAL A 1084 7.85 -19.92 -33.20
N TYR A 1085 8.70 -18.91 -33.03
CA TYR A 1085 9.68 -18.54 -34.05
C TYR A 1085 10.75 -19.63 -34.28
N ARG A 1086 11.24 -20.30 -33.22
CA ARG A 1086 12.11 -21.48 -33.35
C ARG A 1086 11.47 -22.58 -34.20
N LYS A 1087 10.18 -22.86 -33.96
CA LYS A 1087 9.39 -23.84 -34.74
C LYS A 1087 9.14 -23.40 -36.20
N CYS A 1088 9.35 -22.14 -36.53
CA CYS A 1088 9.34 -21.62 -37.89
C CYS A 1088 10.75 -21.54 -38.51
N GLY A 1089 11.77 -22.17 -37.90
CA GLY A 1089 13.13 -22.26 -38.42
C GLY A 1089 14.05 -21.08 -38.09
N TRP A 1090 13.71 -20.22 -37.13
CA TRP A 1090 14.61 -19.14 -36.68
C TRP A 1090 15.53 -19.57 -35.53
N SER A 1091 16.82 -19.29 -35.67
CA SER A 1091 17.81 -19.41 -34.57
C SER A 1091 17.64 -18.31 -33.52
N GLU A 1092 18.32 -18.42 -32.37
CA GLU A 1092 18.37 -17.31 -31.38
C GLU A 1092 18.94 -16.01 -31.99
N SER A 1093 19.93 -16.13 -32.87
CA SER A 1093 20.50 -15.02 -33.64
C SER A 1093 19.47 -14.37 -34.58
N ASP A 1094 18.64 -15.18 -35.25
CA ASP A 1094 17.56 -14.69 -36.12
C ASP A 1094 16.48 -13.99 -35.30
N ILE A 1095 16.01 -14.61 -34.22
CA ILE A 1095 15.01 -14.02 -33.31
C ILE A 1095 15.52 -12.70 -32.73
N ARG A 1096 16.80 -12.64 -32.31
CA ARG A 1096 17.43 -11.40 -31.83
C ARG A 1096 17.51 -10.34 -32.92
N THR A 1097 17.91 -10.70 -34.14
CA THR A 1097 18.02 -9.78 -35.28
C THR A 1097 16.65 -9.22 -35.69
N ALA A 1098 15.64 -10.08 -35.77
CA ALA A 1098 14.26 -9.71 -36.06
C ALA A 1098 13.64 -8.83 -34.98
N PHE A 1099 13.97 -9.07 -33.70
CA PHE A 1099 13.49 -8.26 -32.60
C PHE A 1099 14.19 -6.90 -32.53
N LEU A 1100 15.52 -6.83 -32.68
CA LEU A 1100 16.28 -5.58 -32.68
C LEU A 1100 15.90 -4.66 -33.85
N SER A 1101 15.72 -5.22 -35.05
CA SER A 1101 15.38 -4.46 -36.25
C SER A 1101 13.94 -3.96 -36.29
N GLN A 1102 12.98 -4.73 -35.76
CA GLN A 1102 11.56 -4.40 -35.87
C GLN A 1102 10.71 -5.08 -34.76
N PRO A 1103 10.80 -4.61 -33.49
CA PRO A 1103 10.27 -5.31 -32.30
C PRO A 1103 8.80 -5.77 -32.36
N LEU A 1104 7.97 -5.04 -33.12
CA LEU A 1104 6.54 -5.33 -33.29
C LEU A 1104 6.25 -6.71 -33.92
N CYS A 1105 7.24 -7.42 -34.47
CA CYS A 1105 7.11 -8.84 -34.84
C CYS A 1105 6.63 -9.70 -33.65
N MET A 1106 7.13 -9.41 -32.44
CA MET A 1106 6.71 -10.07 -31.19
C MET A 1106 5.32 -9.62 -30.69
N ALA A 1107 4.69 -8.63 -31.32
CA ALA A 1107 3.30 -8.24 -31.04
C ALA A 1107 2.25 -9.04 -31.84
N LEU A 1108 2.67 -9.81 -32.85
CA LEU A 1108 1.78 -10.66 -33.66
C LEU A 1108 1.21 -11.83 -32.82
N SER A 1109 0.04 -12.33 -33.19
CA SER A 1109 -0.51 -13.55 -32.58
C SER A 1109 0.24 -14.78 -33.09
N GLU A 1110 0.34 -15.84 -32.28
CA GLU A 1110 1.09 -17.04 -32.70
C GLU A 1110 0.46 -17.72 -33.91
N LYS A 1111 -0.88 -17.72 -34.02
CA LYS A 1111 -1.59 -18.12 -35.23
C LYS A 1111 -1.15 -17.28 -36.44
N LYS A 1112 -1.08 -15.94 -36.31
CA LYS A 1112 -0.68 -15.03 -37.38
C LYS A 1112 0.78 -15.24 -37.82
N ILE A 1113 1.67 -15.57 -36.88
CA ILE A 1113 3.06 -15.89 -37.16
C ILE A 1113 3.14 -17.19 -37.98
N LEU A 1114 2.49 -18.26 -37.51
CA LEU A 1114 2.46 -19.57 -38.19
C LEU A 1114 1.86 -19.48 -39.60
N GLU A 1115 0.71 -18.82 -39.77
CA GLU A 1115 0.06 -18.64 -41.08
C GLU A 1115 0.94 -17.85 -42.06
N ASN A 1116 1.57 -16.76 -41.61
CA ASN A 1116 2.44 -15.96 -42.48
C ASN A 1116 3.79 -16.63 -42.76
N MET A 1117 4.39 -17.34 -41.80
CA MET A 1117 5.61 -18.10 -42.02
C MET A 1117 5.37 -19.22 -43.02
N GLY A 1118 4.31 -20.03 -42.86
CA GLY A 1118 3.99 -21.08 -43.83
C GLY A 1118 3.70 -20.53 -45.23
N PHE A 1119 3.04 -19.38 -45.37
CA PHE A 1119 2.86 -18.77 -46.69
C PHE A 1119 4.18 -18.25 -47.29
N LEU A 1120 5.05 -17.62 -46.49
CA LEU A 1120 6.32 -17.06 -46.99
C LEU A 1120 7.37 -18.15 -47.29
N VAL A 1121 7.45 -19.19 -46.45
CA VAL A 1121 8.42 -20.30 -46.60
C VAL A 1121 7.86 -21.35 -47.56
N ASP A 1122 6.70 -21.94 -47.28
CA ASP A 1122 6.19 -23.12 -47.99
C ASP A 1122 5.55 -22.81 -49.36
N LYS A 1123 5.14 -21.55 -49.59
CA LYS A 1123 4.53 -21.11 -50.87
C LYS A 1123 5.37 -20.10 -51.64
N LEU A 1124 6.11 -19.21 -50.96
CA LEU A 1124 6.97 -18.21 -51.61
C LEU A 1124 8.48 -18.52 -51.51
N GLY A 1125 8.86 -19.71 -51.02
CA GLY A 1125 10.24 -20.20 -51.04
C GLY A 1125 11.25 -19.37 -50.24
N CYS A 1126 10.79 -18.47 -49.36
CA CYS A 1126 11.67 -17.58 -48.61
C CYS A 1126 12.41 -18.36 -47.52
N ALA A 1127 13.75 -18.30 -47.52
CA ALA A 1127 14.56 -18.88 -46.44
C ALA A 1127 14.18 -18.24 -45.08
N PRO A 1128 13.96 -19.02 -44.00
CA PRO A 1128 13.55 -18.48 -42.71
C PRO A 1128 14.48 -17.38 -42.17
N GLY A 1129 15.81 -17.54 -42.29
CA GLY A 1129 16.78 -16.53 -41.84
C GLY A 1129 16.68 -15.19 -42.58
N ASP A 1130 16.29 -15.17 -43.85
CA ASP A 1130 16.06 -13.91 -44.59
C ASP A 1130 14.77 -13.22 -44.16
N LEU A 1131 13.75 -13.99 -43.75
CA LEU A 1131 12.56 -13.43 -43.12
C LEU A 1131 12.87 -12.77 -41.76
N ALA A 1132 13.92 -13.22 -41.06
CA ALA A 1132 14.39 -12.58 -39.82
C ALA A 1132 15.11 -11.25 -40.05
N ARG A 1133 15.62 -11.01 -41.26
CA ARG A 1133 16.13 -9.70 -41.72
C ARG A 1133 15.00 -8.75 -42.17
N CYS A 1134 13.83 -9.30 -42.54
CA CYS A 1134 12.65 -8.56 -43.00
C CYS A 1134 11.35 -8.94 -42.26
N PRO A 1135 11.31 -8.96 -40.91
CA PRO A 1135 10.19 -9.52 -40.14
C PRO A 1135 8.90 -8.69 -40.23
N LEU A 1136 8.96 -7.49 -40.83
CA LEU A 1136 7.79 -6.68 -41.21
C LEU A 1136 6.80 -7.47 -42.08
N LEU A 1137 7.29 -8.38 -42.94
CA LEU A 1137 6.45 -9.19 -43.83
C LEU A 1137 5.39 -10.00 -43.07
N LEU A 1138 5.70 -10.44 -41.85
CA LEU A 1138 4.77 -11.19 -40.98
C LEU A 1138 3.58 -10.35 -40.50
N GLY A 1139 3.65 -9.02 -40.62
CA GLY A 1139 2.54 -8.12 -40.34
C GLY A 1139 1.48 -8.04 -41.46
N PHE A 1140 1.82 -8.38 -42.71
CA PHE A 1140 0.91 -8.18 -43.85
C PHE A 1140 -0.20 -9.23 -43.93
N SER A 1141 -1.33 -8.87 -44.57
CA SER A 1141 -2.43 -9.79 -44.86
C SER A 1141 -2.07 -10.71 -46.01
N ILE A 1142 -2.30 -12.03 -45.86
CA ILE A 1142 -2.10 -13.00 -46.92
C ILE A 1142 -3.07 -12.70 -48.08
N GLU A 1143 -4.37 -12.78 -47.79
CA GLU A 1143 -5.45 -12.51 -48.75
C GLU A 1143 -5.41 -11.09 -49.32
N LYS A 1144 -5.31 -10.05 -48.48
CA LYS A 1144 -5.49 -8.66 -48.94
C LYS A 1144 -4.22 -7.96 -49.42
N ARG A 1145 -3.07 -8.67 -49.50
CA ARG A 1145 -1.79 -8.03 -49.89
C ARG A 1145 -0.73 -8.99 -50.41
N MET A 1146 -0.54 -10.18 -49.82
CA MET A 1146 0.50 -11.10 -50.29
C MET A 1146 0.09 -11.79 -51.59
N LYS A 1147 -1.04 -12.53 -51.58
CA LYS A 1147 -1.55 -13.25 -52.76
C LYS A 1147 -1.76 -12.33 -53.98
N PRO A 1148 -2.44 -11.16 -53.88
CA PRO A 1148 -2.72 -10.33 -55.05
C PRO A 1148 -1.46 -9.74 -55.68
N ARG A 1149 -0.46 -9.37 -54.85
CA ARG A 1149 0.80 -8.82 -55.35
C ARG A 1149 1.74 -9.90 -55.87
N TRP A 1150 1.70 -11.09 -55.29
CA TRP A 1150 2.46 -12.23 -55.81
C TRP A 1150 1.97 -12.62 -57.20
N ALA A 1151 0.66 -12.82 -57.40
CA ALA A 1151 0.10 -13.17 -58.72
C ALA A 1151 0.48 -12.15 -59.82
N VAL A 1152 0.53 -10.86 -59.50
CA VAL A 1152 1.03 -9.81 -60.43
C VAL A 1152 2.53 -9.96 -60.73
N ALA A 1153 3.36 -10.34 -59.76
CA ALA A 1153 4.80 -10.55 -59.95
C ALA A 1153 5.11 -11.88 -60.67
N GLU A 1154 4.30 -12.89 -60.46
CA GLU A 1154 4.34 -14.22 -61.10
C GLU A 1154 4.13 -14.06 -62.61
N VAL A 1155 3.01 -13.46 -63.03
CA VAL A 1155 2.69 -13.19 -64.45
C VAL A 1155 3.72 -12.26 -65.12
N LEU A 1156 4.27 -11.27 -64.40
CA LEU A 1156 5.35 -10.41 -64.92
C LEU A 1156 6.71 -11.13 -65.05
N SER A 1157 6.91 -12.22 -64.30
CA SER A 1157 8.11 -13.06 -64.40
C SER A 1157 7.95 -14.11 -65.51
N GLU A 1158 6.78 -14.74 -65.63
CA GLU A 1158 6.45 -15.68 -66.71
C GLU A 1158 6.54 -15.04 -68.10
N LYS A 1159 6.07 -13.80 -68.25
CA LYS A 1159 6.20 -13.02 -69.49
C LYS A 1159 7.59 -12.39 -69.68
N GLY A 1160 8.56 -12.68 -68.82
CA GLY A 1160 9.95 -12.18 -68.89
C GLY A 1160 10.12 -10.66 -68.65
N LEU A 1161 9.04 -9.94 -68.35
CA LEU A 1161 9.00 -8.47 -68.30
C LEU A 1161 9.75 -7.89 -67.10
N LYS A 1162 9.73 -8.59 -65.95
CA LYS A 1162 10.49 -8.22 -64.75
C LYS A 1162 10.51 -9.32 -63.69
N ASN A 1163 11.71 -9.76 -63.29
CA ASN A 1163 11.92 -10.49 -62.02
C ASN A 1163 11.83 -9.52 -60.82
N VAL A 1164 11.13 -9.91 -59.74
CA VAL A 1164 10.80 -9.01 -58.62
C VAL A 1164 11.14 -9.61 -57.25
N ALA A 1165 12.00 -8.92 -56.50
CA ALA A 1165 12.28 -9.26 -55.10
C ALA A 1165 11.02 -9.14 -54.20
N ILE A 1166 10.62 -10.25 -53.58
CA ILE A 1166 9.44 -10.39 -52.71
C ILE A 1166 9.40 -9.35 -51.60
N THR A 1167 10.55 -9.08 -50.97
CA THR A 1167 10.72 -8.08 -49.90
C THR A 1167 10.29 -6.68 -50.34
N SER A 1168 10.65 -6.27 -51.56
CA SER A 1168 10.27 -4.98 -52.14
C SER A 1168 8.78 -4.94 -52.52
N LEU A 1169 8.33 -5.97 -53.26
CA LEU A 1169 6.95 -6.17 -53.73
C LEU A 1169 5.90 -6.03 -52.60
N LEU A 1170 6.16 -6.71 -51.48
CA LEU A 1170 5.24 -6.76 -50.35
C LEU A 1170 5.33 -5.51 -49.46
N SER A 1171 6.48 -4.83 -49.40
CA SER A 1171 6.69 -3.70 -48.48
C SER A 1171 6.14 -2.37 -48.99
N MET A 1172 6.17 -2.12 -50.31
CA MET A 1172 5.79 -0.82 -50.88
C MET A 1172 4.31 -0.40 -50.67
N THR A 1173 4.04 0.90 -50.69
CA THR A 1173 2.68 1.45 -50.53
C THR A 1173 1.74 1.03 -51.67
N GLU A 1174 0.42 1.14 -51.46
CA GLU A 1174 -0.58 0.79 -52.47
C GLU A 1174 -0.42 1.61 -53.75
N LYS A 1175 -0.36 2.93 -53.61
CA LYS A 1175 -0.15 3.87 -54.72
C LYS A 1175 1.15 3.59 -55.50
N LEU A 1176 2.23 3.22 -54.80
CA LEU A 1176 3.50 2.91 -55.47
C LEU A 1176 3.46 1.56 -56.18
N PHE A 1177 2.81 0.54 -55.59
CA PHE A 1177 2.63 -0.76 -56.23
C PHE A 1177 1.83 -0.64 -57.53
N LEU A 1178 0.65 0.01 -57.48
CA LEU A 1178 -0.20 0.23 -58.65
C LEU A 1178 0.58 0.95 -59.76
N LYS A 1179 1.27 2.05 -59.44
CA LYS A 1179 2.08 2.79 -60.42
C LYS A 1179 3.24 1.97 -61.02
N THR A 1180 3.94 1.20 -60.18
CA THR A 1180 5.21 0.54 -60.57
C THR A 1180 4.98 -0.77 -61.33
N TYR A 1181 3.89 -1.49 -61.05
CA TYR A 1181 3.63 -2.82 -61.60
C TYR A 1181 2.37 -2.92 -62.46
N ILE A 1182 1.32 -2.15 -62.17
CA ILE A 1182 0.10 -2.19 -62.98
C ILE A 1182 0.10 -1.09 -64.04
N GLU A 1183 0.18 0.19 -63.65
CA GLU A 1183 0.16 1.32 -64.61
C GLU A 1183 1.33 1.24 -65.61
N LYS A 1184 2.55 0.94 -65.14
CA LYS A 1184 3.74 0.82 -66.00
C LYS A 1184 3.58 -0.26 -67.08
N TYR A 1185 3.10 -1.45 -66.70
CA TYR A 1185 3.02 -2.63 -67.58
C TYR A 1185 1.62 -2.82 -68.19
N LYS A 1186 0.71 -1.85 -68.04
CA LYS A 1186 -0.68 -1.94 -68.52
C LYS A 1186 -0.78 -2.12 -70.05
N LYS A 1187 0.22 -1.68 -70.80
CA LYS A 1187 0.29 -1.89 -72.26
C LYS A 1187 0.73 -3.30 -72.62
N ASP A 1188 1.66 -3.86 -71.86
CA ASP A 1188 2.29 -5.16 -72.12
C ASP A 1188 1.41 -6.31 -71.59
N VAL A 1189 0.68 -6.07 -70.50
CA VAL A 1189 -0.26 -7.00 -69.88
C VAL A 1189 -1.49 -6.23 -69.35
N PRO A 1190 -2.53 -6.02 -70.19
CA PRO A 1190 -3.73 -5.27 -69.79
C PRO A 1190 -4.45 -5.86 -68.57
N GLU A 1191 -4.42 -7.19 -68.44
CA GLU A 1191 -5.14 -7.99 -67.43
C GLU A 1191 -4.62 -7.82 -65.98
N LEU A 1192 -3.44 -7.21 -65.77
CA LEU A 1192 -2.83 -7.12 -64.43
C LEU A 1192 -3.72 -6.42 -63.40
N LEU A 1193 -4.53 -5.45 -63.83
CA LEU A 1193 -5.47 -4.75 -62.95
C LEU A 1193 -6.55 -5.70 -62.42
N ASP A 1194 -7.01 -6.63 -63.25
CA ASP A 1194 -8.13 -7.51 -62.95
C ASP A 1194 -7.66 -8.83 -62.31
N ILE A 1195 -6.42 -9.27 -62.58
CA ILE A 1195 -5.71 -10.27 -61.76
C ILE A 1195 -5.53 -9.76 -60.32
N TYR A 1196 -5.11 -8.49 -60.16
CA TYR A 1196 -4.98 -7.85 -58.83
C TYR A 1196 -6.31 -7.68 -58.11
N ARG A 1197 -7.43 -7.55 -58.84
CA ARG A 1197 -8.78 -7.41 -58.27
C ARG A 1197 -9.44 -8.76 -57.99
N GLY A 1198 -9.37 -9.73 -58.90
CA GLY A 1198 -9.96 -11.05 -58.72
C GLY A 1198 -9.43 -11.74 -57.46
N THR A 1199 -8.12 -11.66 -57.24
CA THR A 1199 -7.44 -12.17 -56.03
C THR A 1199 -7.78 -11.40 -54.74
N LEU A 1200 -8.46 -10.25 -54.80
CA LEU A 1200 -9.01 -9.54 -53.63
C LEU A 1200 -10.47 -9.91 -53.30
N PHE A 1201 -11.17 -10.60 -54.22
CA PHE A 1201 -12.61 -10.90 -54.09
C PHE A 1201 -12.97 -12.39 -54.26
N SER A 1202 -12.01 -13.27 -54.57
CA SER A 1202 -12.24 -14.70 -54.82
C SER A 1202 -12.48 -15.52 -53.54
N GLU A 1203 -13.66 -15.40 -52.93
CA GLU A 1203 -14.30 -16.56 -52.28
C GLU A 1203 -15.23 -17.21 -53.32
N SER A 1204 -15.14 -18.54 -53.48
CA SER A 1204 -15.76 -19.37 -54.53
C SER A 1204 -15.32 -19.11 -55.99
N CYS A 1205 -14.31 -19.86 -56.44
CA CYS A 1205 -14.29 -20.42 -57.79
C CYS A 1205 -13.55 -21.77 -57.76
N SER A 1206 -14.18 -22.83 -58.27
CA SER A 1206 -13.73 -24.22 -58.09
C SER A 1206 -13.07 -24.78 -59.36
N LEU A 1207 -11.85 -24.34 -59.68
CA LEU A 1207 -11.15 -24.72 -60.91
C LEU A 1207 -9.60 -24.69 -60.78
N CYS A 1208 -9.01 -25.69 -60.10
CA CYS A 1208 -7.60 -26.14 -60.34
C CYS A 1208 -7.24 -27.43 -59.57
N ASN A 1209 -8.05 -28.49 -59.67
CA ASN A 1209 -7.68 -29.82 -59.15
C ASN A 1209 -6.67 -30.55 -60.07
N SER A 1210 -5.55 -29.89 -60.41
CA SER A 1210 -4.51 -30.44 -61.29
C SER A 1210 -3.22 -29.60 -61.30
N CYS A 1211 -2.22 -29.96 -60.50
CA CYS A 1211 -0.79 -29.78 -60.83
C CYS A 1211 0.09 -30.63 -59.90
N ASN A 1212 1.12 -31.29 -60.45
CA ASN A 1212 1.89 -32.33 -59.77
C ASN A 1212 3.06 -31.79 -58.91
N PRO A 1213 3.49 -32.51 -57.84
CA PRO A 1213 4.52 -32.03 -56.91
C PRO A 1213 5.97 -32.26 -57.42
N LEU A 1214 6.23 -31.97 -58.70
CA LEU A 1214 7.53 -32.23 -59.36
C LEU A 1214 8.04 -31.03 -60.17
N ARG A 1215 8.49 -29.96 -59.50
CA ARG A 1215 9.33 -28.91 -60.11
C ARG A 1215 10.28 -28.15 -59.17
N LEU A 1216 10.55 -28.69 -57.98
CA LEU A 1216 11.27 -28.00 -56.89
C LEU A 1216 12.78 -28.35 -56.86
N HIS A 1217 13.44 -28.32 -58.03
CA HIS A 1217 14.86 -28.74 -58.15
C HIS A 1217 15.73 -27.95 -59.15
N ILE A 1218 15.28 -26.79 -59.64
CA ILE A 1218 16.04 -25.96 -60.62
C ILE A 1218 16.31 -24.53 -60.09
N LEU A 1219 15.86 -24.19 -58.88
CA LEU A 1219 15.92 -22.83 -58.32
C LEU A 1219 16.58 -22.74 -56.92
N ASN A 1220 17.64 -23.53 -56.69
CA ASN A 1220 18.37 -23.54 -55.41
C ASN A 1220 19.90 -23.34 -55.54
N THR A 1221 20.35 -22.69 -56.62
CA THR A 1221 21.76 -22.40 -56.90
C THR A 1221 21.92 -20.98 -57.44
N HIS A 1222 22.11 -20.00 -56.53
CA HIS A 1222 22.94 -18.80 -56.67
C HIS A 1222 22.68 -17.77 -55.53
N LEU A 1223 22.96 -18.15 -54.27
CA LEU A 1223 22.98 -17.21 -53.13
C LEU A 1223 24.21 -17.40 -52.22
N GLN A 1224 25.40 -17.30 -52.82
CA GLN A 1224 26.64 -17.02 -52.09
C GLN A 1224 27.53 -16.05 -52.89
N THR A 1225 27.35 -14.74 -52.66
CA THR A 1225 28.42 -13.72 -52.55
C THR A 1225 27.81 -12.31 -52.46
N LEU A 1226 27.95 -11.67 -51.30
CA LEU A 1226 28.39 -10.27 -51.11
C LEU A 1226 28.15 -9.85 -49.66
N VAL A 1227 29.26 -9.72 -48.93
CA VAL A 1227 29.34 -9.07 -47.61
C VAL A 1227 30.42 -7.99 -47.75
N CYS A 1228 30.28 -6.90 -46.98
CA CYS A 1228 31.17 -5.73 -46.94
C CYS A 1228 31.21 -4.84 -48.20
N SER A 1229 30.41 -3.77 -48.20
CA SER A 1229 30.93 -2.39 -48.26
C SER A 1229 29.85 -1.37 -47.88
N SER A 1230 30.30 -0.15 -47.56
CA SER A 1230 29.53 1.09 -47.29
C SER A 1230 28.36 1.09 -46.28
N ALA A 1231 28.64 1.69 -45.12
CA ALA A 1231 27.80 2.75 -44.56
C ALA A 1231 28.44 4.12 -44.93
N PRO A 1232 27.82 5.30 -44.71
CA PRO A 1232 26.52 5.58 -44.08
C PRO A 1232 25.60 6.52 -44.90
N GLN A 1233 24.49 6.98 -44.28
CA GLN A 1233 23.48 7.93 -44.81
C GLN A 1233 22.53 7.32 -45.88
N VAL A 1234 21.29 7.79 -46.10
CA VAL A 1234 20.66 9.10 -45.82
C VAL A 1234 19.27 8.95 -45.16
N ARG A 1235 19.00 9.83 -44.18
CA ARG A 1235 17.72 10.27 -43.54
C ARG A 1235 16.47 9.39 -43.66
#